data_AF-S6D7Z2-F1
#
_entry.id   AF-S6D7Z2-F1
#
_cell.length_a   1.000
_cell.length_b   1.000
_cell.length_c   1.000
_cell.angle_alpha   90.00
_cell.angle_beta   90.00
_cell.angle_gamma   90.00
#
_symmetry.space_group_name_H-M   'P 1'
#
loop_
_entity.id
_entity.type
_entity.pdbx_description
1 polymer ?
#
loop_
_entity_poly.entity_id
_entity_poly.type
_entity_poly.pdbx_seq_one_letter_code
_entity_poly.pdbx_strand_id
1 'polypeptide(L)'
;MSVLKQIAVALVAILMVLSIAGASAAFAVNGTILDSDHVTGSFEDAGVYESVASEGQDRIAGDLETALEGRADEIPAGITLDVDSRAAAEAALTEEYVAEAFSTNVEQLLAYLEGDAEELALQVDLVPVKESLDEYVANDTITVDTVALANEREINVTTAGVTVDSEMLVRLNENREGYEETRIRLRTQAIEGADVPVDIGANGSAVVETERFLRETDFAAERDGVRVDTAMLVRMNANRSGYADTRADIRSQGLETTAVPLTVTDDGTIDVDTVALARENNVSYDRGNVTVDDETIALLNANESGYTGVRTDIRSQILEPFPIDVDENGEVVVETADVAQEIDFASASDDVNITDDMLVRMNNGSDGYAAVRSDIREQVRAGLPPMATSAQVDTTLEEINAGLKDNATSQARADYGENVSAATLDDIVSLQNTTIDGLTDPDLTDYDEYATRRDANEAALEESLTAELADRLRDVNEEIKADAAEQARREYSEDLTNESVDDVIALQNTTADGLTDPDLTDYDEYATRRDDAEAALEESLTAELADRLRGVNEEIKADAAEQARREYSEDVSEETMTDIIALQNTVIDGLTHPDLTEYDEYATRRDDAEATLAHSFDRELTTRLSEAGTEVKADAADRIRSEYGDQVSADTIEDVVALQNTVVDGLVAPNLTYEAYASQREDAEAALAASLVAELTDRIDEQVDDRIEVGNVTGEGADALDTVRTGVGLLGTLALVLPLLFLALIGVVYAITRSVHRTVATTGYSLLVAGIVGAAVGSLASDPVVDLVDTALESSSDELAGTGVVEAIRSLIDGLFNTLTMQSVVLAVLGLVLVAVIFADRRGAFETLKTRIRRGS
;
A
#
# COMPACT_ATOMS: atom_id res chain seq x y z
N MET A 1 -104.90 -23.53 78.79
CA MET A 1 -104.15 -23.89 77.57
C MET A 1 -103.70 -25.34 77.77
N SER A 2 -103.97 -26.29 76.87
CA SER A 2 -103.55 -27.69 77.13
C SER A 2 -102.03 -27.80 76.98
N VAL A 3 -101.41 -28.63 77.83
CA VAL A 3 -99.95 -28.86 77.90
C VAL A 3 -99.35 -29.18 76.53
N LEU A 4 -100.11 -29.86 75.67
CA LEU A 4 -99.73 -30.21 74.30
C LEU A 4 -99.42 -29.00 73.39
N LYS A 5 -100.14 -27.88 73.56
CA LYS A 5 -99.85 -26.65 72.80
C LYS A 5 -98.61 -25.92 73.30
N GLN A 6 -98.28 -26.02 74.58
CA GLN A 6 -97.05 -25.43 75.13
C GLN A 6 -95.82 -26.21 74.67
N ILE A 7 -95.90 -27.54 74.65
CA ILE A 7 -94.84 -28.40 74.12
C ILE A 7 -94.60 -28.11 72.64
N ALA A 8 -95.65 -28.01 71.83
CA ALA A 8 -95.52 -27.71 70.40
C ALA A 8 -94.84 -26.34 70.13
N VAL A 9 -95.18 -25.30 70.90
CA VAL A 9 -94.56 -23.97 70.75
C VAL A 9 -93.09 -23.98 71.22
N ALA A 10 -92.77 -24.71 72.29
CA ALA A 10 -91.39 -24.85 72.75
C ALA A 10 -90.52 -25.60 71.73
N LEU A 11 -91.05 -26.65 71.10
CA LEU A 11 -90.34 -27.43 70.09
C LEU A 11 -90.07 -26.60 68.82
N VAL A 12 -91.05 -25.79 68.40
CA VAL A 12 -90.86 -24.84 67.29
C VAL A 12 -89.84 -23.75 67.66
N ALA A 13 -89.88 -23.23 68.89
CA ALA A 13 -88.91 -22.23 69.35
C ALA A 13 -87.47 -22.77 69.37
N ILE A 14 -87.28 -24.06 69.69
CA ILE A 14 -85.98 -24.74 69.62
C ILE A 14 -85.53 -24.90 68.16
N LEU A 15 -86.42 -25.33 67.27
CA LEU A 15 -86.11 -25.45 65.83
C LEU A 15 -85.75 -24.10 65.21
N MET A 16 -86.39 -23.03 65.67
CA MET A 16 -86.08 -21.66 65.26
C MET A 16 -84.68 -21.23 65.70
N VAL A 17 -84.29 -21.55 66.93
CA VAL A 17 -82.92 -21.29 67.44
C VAL A 17 -81.89 -22.06 66.62
N LEU A 18 -82.12 -23.36 66.38
CA LEU A 18 -81.25 -24.20 65.56
C LEU A 18 -81.16 -23.69 64.12
N SER A 19 -82.27 -23.18 63.58
CA SER A 19 -82.30 -22.67 62.21
C SER A 19 -81.52 -21.38 62.02
N ILE A 20 -81.56 -20.47 63.01
CA ILE A 20 -80.76 -19.24 62.98
C ILE A 20 -79.28 -19.56 63.17
N ALA A 21 -78.95 -20.42 64.14
CA ALA A 21 -77.57 -20.82 64.40
C ALA A 21 -76.95 -21.48 63.15
N GLY A 22 -77.69 -22.36 62.46
CA GLY A 22 -77.25 -22.95 61.21
C GLY A 22 -77.11 -21.95 60.05
N ALA A 23 -77.99 -20.94 59.97
CA ALA A 23 -77.92 -19.91 58.93
C ALA A 23 -76.74 -18.96 59.14
N SER A 24 -76.47 -18.55 60.39
CA SER A 24 -75.31 -17.72 60.73
C SER A 24 -73.99 -18.45 60.51
N ALA A 25 -73.94 -19.75 60.82
CA ALA A 25 -72.78 -20.59 60.50
C ALA A 25 -72.52 -20.63 58.98
N ALA A 26 -73.55 -20.87 58.17
CA ALA A 26 -73.42 -20.93 56.73
C ALA A 26 -73.01 -19.59 56.09
N PHE A 27 -73.54 -18.45 56.57
CA PHE A 27 -73.19 -17.12 56.06
C PHE A 27 -71.76 -16.68 56.41
N ALA A 28 -71.24 -17.06 57.59
CA ALA A 28 -69.85 -16.74 57.93
C ALA A 28 -68.87 -17.59 57.11
N VAL A 29 -69.16 -18.88 56.90
CA VAL A 29 -68.33 -19.75 56.05
C VAL A 29 -68.25 -19.21 54.62
N ASN A 30 -69.38 -18.76 54.05
CA ASN A 30 -69.46 -18.20 52.70
C ASN A 30 -68.80 -16.82 52.52
N GLY A 31 -68.44 -16.11 53.59
CA GLY A 31 -67.85 -14.77 53.52
C GLY A 31 -66.45 -14.66 54.12
N THR A 32 -65.83 -15.78 54.47
CA THR A 32 -64.49 -15.82 55.09
C THR A 32 -63.66 -16.98 54.54
N ILE A 33 -64.11 -18.23 54.68
CA ILE A 33 -63.30 -19.41 54.28
C ILE A 33 -63.50 -19.80 52.80
N LEU A 34 -64.65 -19.45 52.21
CA LEU A 34 -64.98 -19.74 50.81
C LEU A 34 -64.96 -18.48 49.93
N ASP A 35 -64.22 -17.45 50.34
CA ASP A 35 -64.09 -16.20 49.57
C ASP A 35 -62.65 -16.09 49.07
N SER A 36 -62.47 -16.03 47.75
CA SER A 36 -61.15 -16.00 47.13
C SER A 36 -60.34 -14.80 47.62
N ASP A 37 -60.96 -13.62 47.65
CA ASP A 37 -60.30 -12.36 48.06
C ASP A 37 -59.82 -12.41 49.51
N HIS A 38 -60.57 -13.06 50.40
CA HIS A 38 -60.17 -13.22 51.80
C HIS A 38 -59.04 -14.24 51.99
N VAL A 39 -59.07 -15.36 51.24
CA VAL A 39 -58.03 -16.40 51.31
C VAL A 39 -56.72 -15.89 50.72
N THR A 40 -56.76 -15.24 49.55
CA THR A 40 -55.57 -14.67 48.91
C THR A 40 -54.98 -13.50 49.70
N GLY A 41 -55.81 -12.64 50.29
CA GLY A 41 -55.36 -11.56 51.18
C GLY A 41 -54.75 -12.07 52.49
N SER A 42 -55.23 -13.19 53.02
CA SER A 42 -54.64 -13.81 54.23
C SER A 42 -53.28 -14.46 53.96
N PHE A 43 -53.06 -14.96 52.73
CA PHE A 43 -51.76 -15.48 52.30
C PHE A 43 -50.74 -14.35 52.04
N GLU A 44 -51.19 -13.21 51.50
CA GLU A 44 -50.38 -12.00 51.36
C GLU A 44 -49.92 -11.47 52.74
N ASP A 45 -50.85 -11.28 53.68
CA ASP A 45 -50.55 -10.79 55.04
C ASP A 45 -49.62 -11.71 55.84
N ALA A 46 -49.57 -13.01 55.49
CA ALA A 46 -48.72 -14.02 56.12
C ALA A 46 -47.37 -14.22 55.42
N GLY A 47 -47.09 -13.49 54.32
CA GLY A 47 -45.83 -13.60 53.56
C GLY A 47 -45.67 -14.93 52.84
N VAL A 48 -46.77 -15.61 52.52
CA VAL A 48 -46.74 -16.95 51.88
C VAL A 48 -46.17 -16.86 50.47
N TYR A 49 -46.54 -15.85 49.70
CA TYR A 49 -46.05 -15.67 48.34
C TYR A 49 -44.54 -15.40 48.31
N GLU A 50 -44.03 -14.55 49.22
CA GLU A 50 -42.59 -14.29 49.38
C GLU A 50 -41.82 -15.57 49.72
N SER A 51 -42.31 -16.38 50.67
CA SER A 51 -41.63 -17.61 51.09
C SER A 51 -41.65 -18.70 50.02
N VAL A 52 -42.79 -18.89 49.34
CA VAL A 52 -42.92 -19.85 48.24
C VAL A 52 -42.11 -19.41 47.01
N ALA A 53 -42.06 -18.10 46.73
CA ALA A 53 -41.16 -17.56 45.72
C ALA A 53 -39.70 -17.84 46.08
N SER A 54 -39.26 -17.60 47.32
CA SER A 54 -37.88 -17.87 47.75
C SER A 54 -37.47 -19.34 47.60
N GLU A 55 -38.32 -20.28 48.04
CA GLU A 55 -38.05 -21.72 47.95
C GLU A 55 -38.07 -22.20 46.48
N GLY A 56 -39.02 -21.70 45.68
CA GLY A 56 -39.07 -21.96 44.26
C GLY A 56 -37.85 -21.41 43.52
N GLN A 57 -37.38 -20.23 43.89
CA GLN A 57 -36.16 -19.63 43.37
C GLN A 57 -34.92 -20.46 43.76
N ASP A 58 -34.84 -21.00 44.99
CA ASP A 58 -33.72 -21.85 45.41
C ASP A 58 -33.65 -23.14 44.58
N ARG A 59 -34.82 -23.72 44.30
CA ARG A 59 -34.93 -24.91 43.44
C ARG A 59 -34.54 -24.61 41.99
N ILE A 60 -35.10 -23.56 41.40
CA ILE A 60 -34.78 -23.11 40.04
C ILE A 60 -33.29 -22.78 39.94
N ALA A 61 -32.71 -22.07 40.92
CA ALA A 61 -31.29 -21.75 40.95
C ALA A 61 -30.42 -23.02 41.00
N GLY A 62 -30.80 -24.03 41.79
CA GLY A 62 -30.07 -25.31 41.85
C GLY A 62 -30.19 -26.16 40.59
N ASP A 63 -31.36 -26.16 39.94
CA ASP A 63 -31.58 -26.82 38.64
C ASP A 63 -30.78 -26.11 37.53
N LEU A 64 -30.73 -24.76 37.54
CA LEU A 64 -29.86 -23.97 36.66
C LEU A 64 -28.38 -24.26 36.91
N GLU A 65 -27.94 -24.25 38.17
CA GLU A 65 -26.55 -24.54 38.54
C GLU A 65 -26.15 -25.94 38.04
N THR A 66 -27.03 -26.93 38.17
CA THR A 66 -26.82 -28.29 37.64
C THR A 66 -26.80 -28.33 36.11
N ALA A 67 -27.67 -27.58 35.43
CA ALA A 67 -27.70 -27.50 33.97
C ALA A 67 -26.43 -26.85 33.40
N LEU A 68 -25.81 -25.96 34.19
CA LEU A 68 -24.58 -25.23 33.86
C LEU A 68 -23.31 -25.97 34.31
N GLU A 69 -23.38 -26.77 35.38
CA GLU A 69 -22.28 -27.62 35.88
C GLU A 69 -21.92 -28.71 34.84
N GLY A 70 -20.83 -28.45 34.10
CA GLY A 70 -20.35 -29.28 33.00
C GLY A 70 -20.03 -28.47 31.74
N ARG A 71 -20.69 -27.33 31.57
CA ARG A 71 -20.49 -26.45 30.39
C ARG A 71 -19.20 -25.65 30.48
N ALA A 72 -18.71 -25.34 31.69
CA ALA A 72 -17.47 -24.59 31.88
C ALA A 72 -16.23 -25.28 31.27
N ASP A 73 -16.23 -26.61 31.16
CA ASP A 73 -15.16 -27.40 30.54
C ASP A 73 -15.41 -27.67 29.03
N GLU A 74 -16.64 -27.45 28.54
CA GLU A 74 -17.08 -27.64 27.14
C GLU A 74 -17.07 -26.32 26.34
N ILE A 75 -17.10 -25.18 27.03
CA ILE A 75 -17.01 -23.85 26.43
C ILE A 75 -15.54 -23.54 26.11
N PRO A 76 -15.21 -23.15 24.86
CA PRO A 76 -13.87 -22.71 24.51
C PRO A 76 -13.37 -21.59 25.44
N ALA A 77 -12.10 -21.66 25.86
CA ALA A 77 -11.51 -20.59 26.65
C ALA A 77 -11.61 -19.25 25.91
N GLY A 78 -11.96 -18.19 26.63
CA GLY A 78 -12.26 -16.87 26.06
C GLY A 78 -13.75 -16.58 25.89
N ILE A 79 -14.62 -17.57 25.98
CA ILE A 79 -16.05 -17.32 26.17
C ILE A 79 -16.34 -17.46 27.67
N THR A 80 -16.82 -16.39 28.30
CA THR A 80 -17.21 -16.41 29.71
C THR A 80 -18.72 -16.38 29.83
N LEU A 81 -19.26 -17.37 30.53
CA LEU A 81 -20.65 -17.45 30.92
C LEU A 81 -20.77 -16.96 32.38
N ASP A 82 -21.24 -15.73 32.58
CA ASP A 82 -21.44 -15.13 33.90
C ASP A 82 -22.93 -15.12 34.23
N VAL A 83 -23.50 -16.33 34.39
CA VAL A 83 -24.90 -16.50 34.77
C VAL A 83 -24.95 -16.66 36.29
N ASP A 84 -25.46 -15.65 36.98
CA ASP A 84 -25.83 -15.76 38.38
C ASP A 84 -27.18 -16.51 38.46
N SER A 85 -27.11 -17.83 38.68
CA SER A 85 -28.30 -18.70 38.75
C SER A 85 -29.30 -18.24 39.81
N ARG A 86 -28.83 -17.57 40.88
CA ARG A 86 -29.72 -17.06 41.92
C ARG A 86 -30.42 -15.79 41.47
N ALA A 87 -29.71 -14.85 40.88
CA ALA A 87 -30.31 -13.63 40.33
C ALA A 87 -31.25 -13.93 39.14
N ALA A 88 -30.92 -14.93 38.32
CA ALA A 88 -31.78 -15.42 37.24
C ALA A 88 -33.10 -15.98 37.78
N ALA A 89 -33.03 -16.83 38.81
CA ALA A 89 -34.21 -17.39 39.45
C ALA A 89 -35.09 -16.31 40.11
N GLU A 90 -34.48 -15.31 40.77
CA GLU A 90 -35.18 -14.17 41.37
C GLU A 90 -35.89 -13.29 40.33
N ALA A 91 -35.27 -13.08 39.18
CA ALA A 91 -35.87 -12.34 38.07
C ALA A 91 -37.04 -13.10 37.43
N ALA A 92 -36.94 -14.43 37.35
CA ALA A 92 -37.93 -15.26 36.67
C ALA A 92 -39.14 -15.63 37.53
N LEU A 93 -38.93 -15.90 38.82
CA LEU A 93 -39.99 -16.29 39.76
C LEU A 93 -40.26 -15.18 40.77
N THR A 94 -41.01 -14.16 40.35
CA THR A 94 -41.35 -13.02 41.21
C THR A 94 -42.46 -13.36 42.21
N GLU A 95 -42.50 -12.66 43.34
CA GLU A 95 -43.58 -12.76 44.31
C GLU A 95 -44.96 -12.48 43.69
N GLU A 96 -45.02 -11.51 42.77
CA GLU A 96 -46.25 -11.14 42.05
C GLU A 96 -46.77 -12.29 41.17
N TYR A 97 -45.86 -12.96 40.45
CA TYR A 97 -46.21 -14.14 39.65
C TYR A 97 -46.70 -15.30 40.54
N VAL A 98 -46.04 -15.55 41.67
CA VAL A 98 -46.48 -16.58 42.62
C VAL A 98 -47.86 -16.25 43.19
N ALA A 99 -48.13 -14.98 43.52
CA ALA A 99 -49.43 -14.55 44.00
C ALA A 99 -50.54 -14.75 42.96
N GLU A 100 -50.30 -14.44 41.69
CA GLU A 100 -51.26 -14.64 40.59
C GLU A 100 -51.52 -16.14 40.32
N ALA A 101 -50.46 -16.95 40.27
CA ALA A 101 -50.56 -18.39 40.09
C ALA A 101 -51.30 -19.07 41.25
N PHE A 102 -51.05 -18.65 42.49
CA PHE A 102 -51.78 -19.14 43.67
C PHE A 102 -53.23 -18.66 43.68
N SER A 103 -53.51 -17.40 43.34
CA SER A 103 -54.89 -16.88 43.26
C SER A 103 -55.72 -17.70 42.27
N THR A 104 -55.17 -17.98 41.09
CA THR A 104 -55.82 -18.80 40.06
C THR A 104 -56.12 -20.21 40.57
N ASN A 105 -55.19 -20.83 41.29
CA ASN A 105 -55.36 -22.17 41.86
C ASN A 105 -56.36 -22.20 43.03
N VAL A 106 -56.38 -21.16 43.87
CA VAL A 106 -57.37 -20.99 44.95
C VAL A 106 -58.78 -20.80 44.38
N GLU A 107 -58.93 -19.99 43.34
CA GLU A 107 -60.22 -19.81 42.64
C GLU A 107 -60.73 -21.12 42.05
N GLN A 108 -59.86 -21.94 41.42
CA GLN A 108 -60.23 -23.24 40.88
C GLN A 108 -60.62 -24.24 41.98
N LEU A 109 -59.90 -24.23 43.10
CA LEU A 109 -60.23 -25.05 44.28
C LEU A 109 -61.59 -24.64 44.86
N LEU A 110 -61.86 -23.35 45.00
CA LEU A 110 -63.12 -22.84 45.51
C LEU A 110 -64.27 -23.16 44.55
N ALA A 111 -64.11 -22.93 43.24
CA ALA A 111 -65.09 -23.31 42.22
C ALA A 111 -65.40 -24.81 42.24
N TYR A 112 -64.40 -25.66 42.47
CA TYR A 112 -64.61 -27.10 42.64
C TYR A 112 -65.40 -27.44 43.92
N LEU A 113 -65.06 -26.81 45.05
CA LEU A 113 -65.73 -27.02 46.35
C LEU A 113 -67.18 -26.50 46.38
N GLU A 114 -67.47 -25.42 45.67
CA GLU A 114 -68.82 -24.87 45.48
C GLU A 114 -69.64 -25.68 44.47
N GLY A 115 -68.96 -26.49 43.67
CA GLY A 115 -69.55 -27.39 42.69
C GLY A 115 -69.71 -26.79 41.29
N ASP A 116 -69.16 -25.59 41.07
CA ASP A 116 -69.13 -24.88 39.78
C ASP A 116 -68.09 -25.47 38.80
N ALA A 117 -67.13 -26.26 39.29
CA ALA A 117 -66.21 -27.06 38.49
C ALA A 117 -66.36 -28.57 38.78
N GLU A 118 -66.31 -29.42 37.75
CA GLU A 118 -66.45 -30.88 37.88
C GLU A 118 -65.15 -31.58 38.29
N GLU A 119 -63.99 -31.02 37.90
CA GLU A 119 -62.65 -31.57 38.15
C GLU A 119 -61.75 -30.48 38.79
N LEU A 120 -60.81 -30.91 39.64
CA LEU A 120 -59.81 -30.04 40.28
C LEU A 120 -58.43 -30.33 39.68
N ALA A 121 -57.86 -29.35 38.99
CA ALA A 121 -56.54 -29.47 38.37
C ALA A 121 -55.64 -28.31 38.84
N LEU A 122 -54.87 -28.54 39.92
CA LEU A 122 -53.94 -27.54 40.45
C LEU A 122 -52.61 -27.61 39.70
N GLN A 123 -52.30 -26.58 38.92
CA GLN A 123 -51.10 -26.51 38.09
C GLN A 123 -50.47 -25.12 38.18
N VAL A 124 -49.15 -25.06 38.11
CA VAL A 124 -48.39 -23.81 37.93
C VAL A 124 -47.74 -23.88 36.55
N ASP A 125 -48.04 -22.87 35.72
CA ASP A 125 -47.55 -22.76 34.35
C ASP A 125 -46.19 -22.07 34.33
N LEU A 126 -45.10 -22.83 34.15
CA LEU A 126 -43.75 -22.30 34.21
C LEU A 126 -43.29 -21.67 32.89
N VAL A 127 -44.11 -21.66 31.84
CA VAL A 127 -43.75 -21.03 30.56
C VAL A 127 -43.34 -19.55 30.73
N PRO A 128 -44.06 -18.70 31.49
CA PRO A 128 -43.62 -17.31 31.73
C PRO A 128 -42.32 -17.20 32.55
N VAL A 129 -42.05 -18.19 33.40
CA VAL A 129 -40.81 -18.27 34.18
C VAL A 129 -39.65 -18.62 33.25
N LYS A 130 -39.83 -19.57 32.34
CA LYS A 130 -38.86 -19.90 31.28
C LYS A 130 -38.60 -18.71 30.36
N GLU A 131 -39.64 -18.03 29.87
CA GLU A 131 -39.48 -16.83 29.03
C GLU A 131 -38.69 -15.72 29.75
N SER A 132 -38.89 -15.58 31.06
CA SER A 132 -38.12 -14.61 31.88
C SER A 132 -36.67 -15.05 32.11
N LEU A 133 -36.41 -16.35 32.23
CA LEU A 133 -35.04 -16.89 32.27
C LEU A 133 -34.33 -16.71 30.93
N ASP A 134 -35.02 -16.91 29.81
CA ASP A 134 -34.49 -16.66 28.46
C ASP A 134 -34.12 -15.20 28.27
N GLU A 135 -34.98 -14.27 28.72
CA GLU A 135 -34.70 -12.84 28.68
C GLU A 135 -33.54 -12.45 29.62
N TYR A 136 -33.35 -13.14 30.74
CA TYR A 136 -32.21 -12.94 31.63
C TYR A 136 -30.90 -13.41 30.98
N VAL A 137 -30.86 -14.61 30.41
CA VAL A 137 -29.68 -15.16 29.73
C VAL A 137 -29.33 -14.31 28.50
N ALA A 138 -30.32 -13.78 27.78
CA ALA A 138 -30.11 -12.90 26.65
C ALA A 138 -29.51 -11.51 27.01
N ASN A 139 -29.55 -11.08 28.27
CA ASN A 139 -29.06 -9.78 28.72
C ASN A 139 -27.60 -9.85 29.22
N ASP A 140 -26.63 -9.77 28.30
CA ASP A 140 -25.19 -9.59 28.55
C ASP A 140 -24.51 -10.65 29.45
N THR A 141 -25.10 -11.83 29.64
CA THR A 141 -24.51 -12.90 30.47
C THR A 141 -23.38 -13.67 29.77
N ILE A 142 -23.24 -13.49 28.45
CA ILE A 142 -22.18 -14.12 27.64
C ILE A 142 -21.24 -13.03 27.15
N THR A 143 -19.97 -13.12 27.53
CA THR A 143 -18.92 -12.26 26.98
C THR A 143 -17.95 -13.10 26.16
N VAL A 144 -17.61 -12.63 24.97
CA VAL A 144 -16.63 -13.25 24.07
C VAL A 144 -15.36 -12.40 24.06
N ASP A 145 -14.28 -12.94 24.62
CA ASP A 145 -12.92 -12.41 24.51
C ASP A 145 -12.22 -13.08 23.32
N THR A 146 -12.19 -12.35 22.21
CA THR A 146 -11.54 -12.77 20.97
C THR A 146 -10.06 -13.08 21.14
N VAL A 147 -9.35 -12.38 22.02
CA VAL A 147 -7.91 -12.56 22.24
C VAL A 147 -7.66 -13.85 23.03
N ALA A 148 -8.44 -14.09 24.08
CA ALA A 148 -8.36 -15.33 24.85
C ALA A 148 -8.73 -16.54 23.98
N LEU A 149 -9.78 -16.42 23.16
CA LEU A 149 -10.22 -17.47 22.22
C LEU A 149 -9.15 -17.81 21.19
N ALA A 150 -8.41 -16.80 20.71
CA ALA A 150 -7.35 -16.99 19.74
C ALA A 150 -6.06 -17.56 20.39
N ASN A 151 -5.76 -17.20 21.65
CA ASN A 151 -4.57 -17.66 22.37
C ASN A 151 -4.65 -19.13 22.82
N GLU A 152 -5.81 -19.58 23.30
CA GLU A 152 -6.01 -20.98 23.72
C GLU A 152 -5.72 -21.96 22.58
N ARG A 153 -5.98 -21.53 21.35
CA ARG A 153 -5.92 -22.39 20.16
C ARG A 153 -4.50 -22.64 19.65
N GLU A 154 -3.49 -22.04 20.28
CA GLU A 154 -2.11 -22.02 19.79
C GLU A 154 -2.09 -21.77 18.28
N ILE A 155 -2.71 -20.66 17.84
CA ILE A 155 -2.63 -20.23 16.45
C ILE A 155 -1.16 -19.88 16.21
N ASN A 156 -0.43 -20.89 15.78
CA ASN A 156 0.95 -20.84 15.37
C ASN A 156 0.98 -21.51 14.00
N VAL A 157 0.35 -20.83 13.04
CA VAL A 157 0.18 -21.32 11.68
C VAL A 157 1.23 -20.65 10.83
N THR A 158 2.13 -21.47 10.29
CA THR A 158 3.13 -21.05 9.31
C THR A 158 2.65 -21.45 7.92
N THR A 159 2.19 -20.48 7.15
CA THR A 159 1.77 -20.67 5.75
C THR A 159 2.46 -19.64 4.88
N ALA A 160 3.02 -20.09 3.74
CA ALA A 160 3.70 -19.22 2.77
C ALA A 160 4.79 -18.30 3.37
N GLY A 161 5.59 -18.83 4.31
CA GLY A 161 6.69 -18.07 4.95
C GLY A 161 6.25 -17.08 6.04
N VAL A 162 4.95 -16.97 6.30
CA VAL A 162 4.38 -16.07 7.29
C VAL A 162 3.95 -16.87 8.52
N THR A 163 4.31 -16.39 9.72
CA THR A 163 3.88 -17.01 10.97
C THR A 163 3.00 -16.03 11.74
N VAL A 164 1.74 -16.44 11.98
CA VAL A 164 0.83 -15.71 12.88
C VAL A 164 1.01 -16.30 14.27
N ASP A 165 1.37 -15.47 15.24
CA ASP A 165 1.52 -15.86 16.64
C ASP A 165 0.49 -15.16 17.56
N SER A 166 0.39 -15.66 18.80
CA SER A 166 -0.44 -15.13 19.87
C SER A 166 -0.21 -13.64 20.18
N GLU A 167 1.04 -13.16 20.09
CA GLU A 167 1.37 -11.77 20.38
C GLU A 167 0.85 -10.84 19.28
N MET A 168 0.93 -11.25 18.02
CA MET A 168 0.32 -10.55 16.88
C MET A 168 -1.20 -10.43 17.04
N LEU A 169 -1.86 -11.50 17.51
CA LEU A 169 -3.31 -11.51 17.72
C LEU A 169 -3.75 -10.58 18.86
N VAL A 170 -2.99 -10.53 19.96
CA VAL A 170 -3.23 -9.57 21.04
C VAL A 170 -3.13 -8.14 20.50
N ARG A 171 -2.02 -7.79 19.85
CA ARG A 171 -1.79 -6.43 19.33
C ARG A 171 -2.80 -6.02 18.27
N LEU A 172 -3.23 -6.94 17.40
CA LEU A 172 -4.26 -6.70 16.40
C LEU A 172 -5.56 -6.17 17.02
N ASN A 173 -5.89 -6.65 18.23
CA ASN A 173 -7.14 -6.36 18.92
C ASN A 173 -7.05 -5.20 19.93
N GLU A 174 -5.85 -4.72 20.28
CA GLU A 174 -5.64 -3.70 21.31
C GLU A 174 -6.14 -2.30 20.91
N ASN A 175 -5.73 -1.82 19.72
CA ASN A 175 -6.04 -0.49 19.20
C ASN A 175 -5.60 -0.34 17.72
N ARG A 176 -5.88 0.82 17.11
CA ARG A 176 -5.52 1.12 15.72
C ARG A 176 -4.01 0.99 15.42
N GLU A 177 -3.15 1.45 16.32
CA GLU A 177 -1.69 1.39 16.15
C GLU A 177 -1.21 -0.06 16.17
N GLY A 178 -1.67 -0.86 17.14
CA GLY A 178 -1.38 -2.30 17.23
C GLY A 178 -1.88 -3.08 16.00
N TYR A 179 -3.05 -2.72 15.46
CA TYR A 179 -3.58 -3.27 14.21
C TYR A 179 -2.68 -2.97 13.00
N GLU A 180 -2.28 -1.71 12.82
CA GLU A 180 -1.42 -1.28 11.71
C GLU A 180 -0.02 -1.91 11.81
N GLU A 181 0.61 -1.88 12.98
CA GLU A 181 1.93 -2.50 13.22
C GLU A 181 1.92 -4.01 12.97
N THR A 182 0.87 -4.70 13.39
CA THR A 182 0.76 -6.16 13.20
C THR A 182 0.70 -6.51 11.71
N ARG A 183 -0.06 -5.74 10.93
CA ARG A 183 -0.13 -5.94 9.47
C ARG A 183 1.18 -5.58 8.77
N ILE A 184 1.87 -4.53 9.20
CA ILE A 184 3.20 -4.16 8.70
C ILE A 184 4.20 -5.30 8.98
N ARG A 185 4.20 -5.85 10.19
CA ARG A 185 5.06 -7.00 10.54
C ARG A 185 4.76 -8.22 9.68
N LEU A 186 3.48 -8.53 9.48
CA LEU A 186 3.06 -9.66 8.63
C LEU A 186 3.57 -9.50 7.19
N ARG A 187 3.39 -8.30 6.62
CA ARG A 187 3.91 -7.95 5.29
C ARG A 187 5.43 -8.02 5.22
N THR A 188 6.13 -7.61 6.28
CA THR A 188 7.60 -7.68 6.36
C THR A 188 8.10 -9.13 6.35
N GLN A 189 7.50 -10.01 7.16
CA GLN A 189 7.85 -11.44 7.18
C GLN A 189 7.65 -12.10 5.81
N ALA A 190 6.54 -11.77 5.13
CA ALA A 190 6.23 -12.32 3.81
C ALA A 190 7.26 -11.92 2.72
N ILE A 191 7.88 -10.75 2.85
CA ILE A 191 8.96 -10.30 1.95
C ILE A 191 10.29 -10.95 2.34
N GLU A 192 10.66 -10.95 3.63
CA GLU A 192 11.90 -11.58 4.11
C GLU A 192 11.99 -13.07 3.73
N GLY A 193 10.86 -13.77 3.63
CA GLY A 193 10.79 -15.15 3.18
C GLY A 193 11.03 -15.38 1.68
N ALA A 194 10.97 -14.32 0.85
CA ALA A 194 11.08 -14.41 -0.61
C ALA A 194 12.46 -14.01 -1.17
N ASP A 195 13.43 -13.66 -0.30
CA ASP A 195 14.80 -13.23 -0.67
C ASP A 195 14.83 -12.16 -1.80
N VAL A 196 13.86 -11.24 -1.77
CA VAL A 196 13.74 -10.15 -2.76
C VAL A 196 14.26 -8.83 -2.19
N PRO A 197 14.88 -7.98 -3.03
CA PRO A 197 15.46 -6.71 -2.61
C PRO A 197 14.42 -5.59 -2.43
N VAL A 198 13.47 -5.79 -1.53
CA VAL A 198 12.34 -4.89 -1.25
C VAL A 198 12.14 -4.76 0.25
N ASP A 199 11.74 -3.58 0.71
CA ASP A 199 11.39 -3.33 2.11
C ASP A 199 9.90 -2.99 2.26
N ILE A 200 9.40 -3.05 3.50
CA ILE A 200 8.07 -2.53 3.84
C ILE A 200 8.23 -1.17 4.53
N GLY A 201 7.62 -0.14 3.95
CA GLY A 201 7.59 1.20 4.52
C GLY A 201 6.72 1.30 5.77
N ALA A 202 6.81 2.43 6.47
CA ALA A 202 6.05 2.69 7.70
C ALA A 202 4.52 2.71 7.51
N ASN A 203 4.03 2.83 6.26
CA ASN A 203 2.62 2.74 5.91
C ASN A 203 2.18 1.33 5.50
N GLY A 204 3.07 0.34 5.55
CA GLY A 204 2.82 -1.04 5.13
C GLY A 204 2.92 -1.30 3.63
N SER A 205 3.24 -0.30 2.82
CA SER A 205 3.47 -0.49 1.38
C SER A 205 4.88 -0.98 1.09
N ALA A 206 5.04 -1.73 0.01
CA ALA A 206 6.36 -2.07 -0.51
C ALA A 206 7.14 -0.80 -0.90
N VAL A 207 8.44 -0.79 -0.60
CA VAL A 207 9.38 0.28 -0.93
C VAL A 207 10.58 -0.35 -1.61
N VAL A 208 10.95 0.21 -2.75
CA VAL A 208 12.12 -0.21 -3.53
C VAL A 208 13.14 0.92 -3.47
N GLU A 209 14.35 0.61 -3.02
CA GLU A 209 15.48 1.54 -3.05
C GLU A 209 16.52 1.04 -4.06
N THR A 210 16.74 1.77 -5.15
CA THR A 210 17.68 1.33 -6.20
C THR A 210 19.08 1.02 -5.67
N GLU A 211 19.62 1.79 -4.72
CA GLU A 211 20.96 1.53 -4.16
C GLU A 211 21.05 0.15 -3.49
N ARG A 212 20.03 -0.22 -2.71
CA ARG A 212 19.96 -1.53 -2.05
C ARG A 212 19.76 -2.63 -3.09
N PHE A 213 18.82 -2.43 -4.00
CA PHE A 213 18.53 -3.35 -5.10
C PHE A 213 19.78 -3.72 -5.90
N LEU A 214 20.62 -2.73 -6.23
CA LEU A 214 21.86 -2.95 -6.97
C LEU A 214 22.93 -3.69 -6.17
N ARG A 215 22.95 -3.55 -4.84
CA ARG A 215 23.91 -4.23 -3.96
C ARG A 215 23.56 -5.68 -3.71
N GLU A 216 22.28 -6.01 -3.63
CA GLU A 216 21.82 -7.38 -3.40
C GLU A 216 21.90 -8.23 -4.67
N THR A 217 21.74 -7.62 -5.85
CA THR A 217 21.83 -8.31 -7.15
C THR A 217 23.25 -8.64 -7.63
N ASP A 218 24.31 -8.07 -7.01
CA ASP A 218 25.73 -8.25 -7.37
C ASP A 218 26.01 -8.26 -8.90
N PHE A 219 25.39 -7.31 -9.61
CA PHE A 219 25.43 -7.25 -11.07
C PHE A 219 26.82 -6.88 -11.61
N ALA A 220 27.33 -7.67 -12.55
CA ALA A 220 28.52 -7.36 -13.32
C ALA A 220 28.42 -7.92 -14.75
N ALA A 221 28.70 -7.09 -15.75
CA ALA A 221 28.73 -7.47 -17.16
C ALA A 221 29.87 -6.75 -17.88
N GLU A 222 30.42 -7.39 -18.92
CA GLU A 222 31.43 -6.81 -19.80
C GLU A 222 31.14 -7.20 -21.24
N ARG A 223 30.99 -6.21 -22.12
CA ARG A 223 30.70 -6.39 -23.55
C ARG A 223 31.48 -5.39 -24.37
N ASP A 224 32.18 -5.85 -25.40
CA ASP A 224 33.00 -5.04 -26.31
C ASP A 224 33.92 -4.03 -25.62
N GLY A 225 34.55 -4.44 -24.51
CA GLY A 225 35.46 -3.62 -23.70
C GLY A 225 34.78 -2.71 -22.68
N VAL A 226 33.45 -2.62 -22.68
CA VAL A 226 32.66 -1.83 -21.73
C VAL A 226 32.25 -2.69 -20.55
N ARG A 227 32.77 -2.36 -19.37
CA ARG A 227 32.47 -3.04 -18.11
C ARG A 227 31.46 -2.22 -17.30
N VAL A 228 30.38 -2.87 -16.89
CA VAL A 228 29.38 -2.32 -15.97
C VAL A 228 29.36 -3.18 -14.72
N ASP A 229 29.59 -2.57 -13.56
CA ASP A 229 29.55 -3.24 -12.25
C ASP A 229 28.65 -2.50 -11.24
N THR A 230 28.29 -3.17 -10.16
CA THR A 230 27.49 -2.58 -9.06
C THR A 230 28.09 -1.28 -8.51
N ALA A 231 29.42 -1.14 -8.43
CA ALA A 231 30.03 0.07 -7.89
C ALA A 231 29.80 1.27 -8.82
N MET A 232 29.86 1.06 -10.14
CA MET A 232 29.51 2.05 -11.15
C MET A 232 28.03 2.42 -11.07
N LEU A 233 27.13 1.43 -11.00
CA LEU A 233 25.68 1.67 -10.93
C LEU A 233 25.30 2.43 -9.65
N VAL A 234 25.90 2.10 -8.50
CA VAL A 234 25.70 2.82 -7.23
C VAL A 234 26.24 4.25 -7.30
N ARG A 235 27.45 4.46 -7.85
CA ARG A 235 28.02 5.80 -8.02
C ARG A 235 27.15 6.67 -8.92
N MET A 236 26.66 6.11 -10.03
CA MET A 236 25.77 6.79 -10.97
C MET A 236 24.48 7.25 -10.29
N ASN A 237 23.91 6.41 -9.42
CA ASN A 237 22.64 6.69 -8.74
C ASN A 237 22.73 7.70 -7.59
N ALA A 238 23.93 8.01 -7.11
CA ALA A 238 24.12 8.81 -5.90
C ALA A 238 23.81 10.30 -6.11
N ASN A 239 24.19 10.88 -7.26
CA ASN A 239 23.98 12.30 -7.59
C ASN A 239 24.41 12.62 -9.04
N ARG A 240 24.14 13.87 -9.48
CA ARG A 240 24.54 14.41 -10.79
C ARG A 240 26.01 14.22 -11.16
N SER A 241 26.93 14.42 -10.21
CA SER A 241 28.38 14.28 -10.47
C SER A 241 28.71 12.82 -10.72
N GLY A 242 28.26 11.92 -9.84
CA GLY A 242 28.48 10.48 -10.00
C GLY A 242 27.89 9.95 -11.30
N TYR A 243 26.76 10.50 -11.74
CA TYR A 243 26.15 10.19 -13.04
C TYR A 243 27.05 10.61 -14.22
N ALA A 244 27.49 11.88 -14.25
CA ALA A 244 28.37 12.40 -15.29
C ALA A 244 29.71 11.63 -15.34
N ASP A 245 30.36 11.46 -14.20
CA ASP A 245 31.65 10.75 -14.07
C ASP A 245 31.53 9.30 -14.56
N THR A 246 30.47 8.58 -14.19
CA THR A 246 30.30 7.19 -14.61
C THR A 246 30.01 7.07 -16.10
N ARG A 247 29.29 8.04 -16.69
CA ARG A 247 29.07 8.07 -18.15
C ARG A 247 30.34 8.41 -18.92
N ALA A 248 31.15 9.33 -18.43
CA ALA A 248 32.47 9.62 -19.01
C ALA A 248 33.36 8.37 -18.98
N ASP A 249 33.38 7.63 -17.86
CA ASP A 249 34.12 6.37 -17.74
C ASP A 249 33.64 5.31 -18.75
N ILE A 250 32.32 5.17 -18.97
CA ILE A 250 31.77 4.21 -19.95
C ILE A 250 32.12 4.61 -21.38
N ARG A 251 32.07 5.91 -21.71
CA ARG A 251 32.48 6.41 -23.03
C ARG A 251 33.97 6.20 -23.27
N SER A 252 34.80 6.48 -22.27
CA SER A 252 36.25 6.21 -22.33
C SER A 252 36.53 4.73 -22.60
N GLN A 253 35.85 3.82 -21.89
CA GLN A 253 35.99 2.37 -22.13
C GLN A 253 35.56 1.97 -23.55
N GLY A 254 34.48 2.57 -24.07
CA GLY A 254 34.03 2.34 -25.45
C GLY A 254 35.09 2.76 -26.48
N LEU A 255 35.86 3.81 -26.20
CA LEU A 255 36.92 4.34 -27.08
C LEU A 255 38.28 3.66 -26.93
N GLU A 256 38.60 3.03 -25.80
CA GLU A 256 39.87 2.30 -25.61
C GLU A 256 40.10 1.17 -26.65
N THR A 257 39.03 0.79 -27.33
CA THR A 257 39.06 -0.23 -28.39
C THR A 257 39.19 0.36 -29.80
N THR A 258 39.13 1.68 -29.96
CA THR A 258 39.26 2.38 -31.23
C THR A 258 40.74 2.71 -31.48
N ALA A 259 41.24 2.48 -32.70
CA ALA A 259 42.64 2.75 -33.06
C ALA A 259 43.00 4.25 -33.23
N VAL A 260 42.07 5.18 -33.00
CA VAL A 260 42.27 6.63 -33.16
C VAL A 260 42.65 7.27 -31.82
N PRO A 261 43.66 8.15 -31.76
CA PRO A 261 44.00 8.88 -30.54
C PRO A 261 42.93 9.93 -30.23
N LEU A 262 41.99 9.57 -29.35
CA LEU A 262 40.84 10.40 -28.97
C LEU A 262 40.86 10.74 -27.50
N THR A 263 40.35 11.92 -27.15
CA THR A 263 40.09 12.32 -25.77
C THR A 263 38.61 12.51 -25.53
N VAL A 264 38.12 12.06 -24.37
CA VAL A 264 36.75 12.33 -23.92
C VAL A 264 36.79 13.56 -23.04
N THR A 265 36.01 14.56 -23.41
CA THR A 265 35.82 15.78 -22.61
C THR A 265 34.98 15.50 -21.36
N ASP A 266 34.94 16.46 -20.43
CA ASP A 266 34.15 16.33 -19.19
C ASP A 266 32.64 16.18 -19.45
N ASP A 267 32.12 16.71 -20.57
CA ASP A 267 30.72 16.54 -20.99
C ASP A 267 30.47 15.26 -21.81
N GLY A 268 31.51 14.43 -22.00
CA GLY A 268 31.41 13.13 -22.64
C GLY A 268 31.38 13.18 -24.16
N THR A 269 31.76 14.31 -24.78
CA THR A 269 31.99 14.38 -26.23
C THR A 269 33.41 13.93 -26.55
N ILE A 270 33.63 13.61 -27.82
CA ILE A 270 34.96 13.28 -28.33
C ILE A 270 35.61 14.58 -28.79
N ASP A 271 36.87 14.80 -28.39
CA ASP A 271 37.72 15.90 -28.81
C ASP A 271 38.78 15.36 -29.76
N VAL A 272 38.88 15.95 -30.94
CA VAL A 272 39.83 15.56 -31.98
C VAL A 272 40.91 16.63 -32.11
N ASP A 273 42.17 16.25 -31.91
CA ASP A 273 43.31 17.12 -32.13
C ASP A 273 44.09 16.66 -33.37
N THR A 274 44.09 17.48 -34.43
CA THR A 274 44.85 17.23 -35.67
C THR A 274 46.32 16.89 -35.41
N VAL A 275 46.97 17.56 -34.46
CA VAL A 275 48.39 17.35 -34.14
C VAL A 275 48.59 16.03 -33.39
N ALA A 276 47.66 15.65 -32.52
CA ALA A 276 47.69 14.35 -31.85
C ALA A 276 47.51 13.21 -32.86
N LEU A 277 46.57 13.37 -33.80
CA LEU A 277 46.32 12.41 -34.87
C LEU A 277 47.53 12.23 -35.79
N ALA A 278 48.24 13.32 -36.12
CA ALA A 278 49.44 13.27 -36.94
C ALA A 278 50.60 12.52 -36.26
N ARG A 279 50.83 12.76 -34.96
CA ARG A 279 51.90 12.12 -34.18
C ARG A 279 51.74 10.62 -34.06
N GLU A 280 50.51 10.15 -33.79
CA GLU A 280 50.26 8.71 -33.62
C GLU A 280 50.50 7.95 -34.93
N ASN A 281 50.13 8.56 -36.06
CA ASN A 281 50.29 7.98 -37.39
C ASN A 281 51.74 8.03 -37.91
N ASN A 282 52.68 8.66 -37.19
CA ASN A 282 54.08 8.87 -37.58
C ASN A 282 54.18 9.31 -39.05
N VAL A 283 53.40 10.35 -39.38
CA VAL A 283 53.19 10.79 -40.75
C VAL A 283 54.47 11.45 -41.26
N SER A 284 55.30 10.65 -41.92
CA SER A 284 56.47 11.12 -42.65
C SER A 284 56.20 10.99 -44.14
N TYR A 285 56.03 12.13 -44.80
CA TYR A 285 56.02 12.20 -46.25
C TYR A 285 57.44 12.55 -46.70
N ASP A 286 58.06 11.66 -47.48
CA ASP A 286 59.32 11.89 -48.17
C ASP A 286 59.07 11.61 -49.67
N ARG A 287 58.45 12.59 -50.34
CA ARG A 287 58.15 12.53 -51.78
C ARG A 287 58.34 13.91 -52.41
N GLY A 288 58.87 13.93 -53.62
CA GLY A 288 59.03 15.17 -54.40
C GLY A 288 59.96 16.20 -53.74
N ASN A 289 61.01 15.77 -53.04
CA ASN A 289 61.91 16.59 -52.20
C ASN A 289 61.23 17.29 -51.01
N VAL A 290 59.95 17.04 -50.75
CA VAL A 290 59.25 17.60 -49.58
C VAL A 290 59.34 16.61 -48.44
N THR A 291 59.90 17.06 -47.32
CA THR A 291 59.91 16.34 -46.05
C THR A 291 58.93 16.99 -45.08
N VAL A 292 57.93 16.23 -44.65
CA VAL A 292 56.99 16.64 -43.59
C VAL A 292 57.13 15.69 -42.41
N ASP A 293 57.30 16.25 -41.21
CA ASP A 293 57.31 15.52 -39.95
C ASP A 293 56.29 16.12 -38.96
N ASP A 294 56.20 15.50 -37.78
CA ASP A 294 55.28 15.93 -36.72
C ASP A 294 55.54 17.38 -36.23
N GLU A 295 56.79 17.85 -36.29
CA GLU A 295 57.14 19.21 -35.89
C GLU A 295 56.64 20.21 -36.94
N THR A 296 56.77 19.88 -38.22
CA THR A 296 56.18 20.65 -39.34
C THR A 296 54.66 20.76 -39.20
N ILE A 297 53.96 19.65 -38.90
CA ILE A 297 52.51 19.67 -38.70
C ILE A 297 52.12 20.47 -37.46
N ALA A 298 52.87 20.35 -36.37
CA ALA A 298 52.61 21.15 -35.16
C ALA A 298 52.82 22.66 -35.40
N LEU A 299 53.84 23.04 -36.17
CA LEU A 299 54.11 24.43 -36.55
C LEU A 299 53.02 24.98 -37.48
N LEU A 300 52.58 24.20 -38.47
CA LEU A 300 51.50 24.54 -39.38
C LEU A 300 50.22 24.94 -38.62
N ASN A 301 49.93 24.21 -37.54
CA ASN A 301 48.72 24.38 -36.74
C ASN A 301 48.84 25.41 -35.60
N ALA A 302 50.04 25.96 -35.36
CA ALA A 302 50.29 26.77 -34.15
C ALA A 302 49.77 28.20 -34.24
N ASN A 303 49.95 28.87 -35.38
CA ASN A 303 49.54 30.25 -35.67
C ASN A 303 49.95 30.64 -37.10
N GLU A 304 49.51 31.83 -37.54
CA GLU A 304 49.86 32.44 -38.84
C GLU A 304 51.37 32.41 -39.15
N SER A 305 52.24 32.73 -38.18
CA SER A 305 53.70 32.73 -38.42
C SER A 305 54.25 31.32 -38.64
N GLY A 306 53.72 30.32 -37.92
CA GLY A 306 54.08 28.91 -38.13
C GLY A 306 53.61 28.40 -39.48
N TYR A 307 52.38 28.75 -39.87
CA TYR A 307 51.80 28.42 -41.16
C TYR A 307 52.61 29.00 -42.33
N THR A 308 52.90 30.30 -42.31
CA THR A 308 53.71 30.94 -43.35
C THR A 308 55.11 30.35 -43.40
N GLY A 309 55.76 30.12 -42.25
CA GLY A 309 57.09 29.53 -42.17
C GLY A 309 57.15 28.13 -42.81
N VAL A 310 56.22 27.25 -42.45
CA VAL A 310 56.13 25.89 -43.03
C VAL A 310 55.96 25.93 -44.54
N ARG A 311 55.11 26.83 -45.05
CA ARG A 311 54.87 26.93 -46.49
C ARG A 311 56.04 27.51 -47.25
N THR A 312 56.75 28.48 -46.69
CA THR A 312 58.01 28.99 -47.27
C THR A 312 59.07 27.89 -47.32
N ASP A 313 59.18 27.07 -46.27
CA ASP A 313 60.11 25.92 -46.24
C ASP A 313 59.75 24.88 -47.31
N ILE A 314 58.47 24.52 -47.45
CA ILE A 314 58.02 23.55 -48.48
C ILE A 314 58.28 24.08 -49.89
N ARG A 315 57.96 25.36 -50.16
CA ARG A 315 58.25 25.98 -51.45
C ARG A 315 59.74 26.00 -51.76
N SER A 316 60.57 26.30 -50.77
CA SER A 316 62.03 26.28 -50.90
C SER A 316 62.55 24.87 -51.20
N GLN A 317 62.00 23.83 -50.56
CA GLN A 317 62.36 22.43 -50.83
C GLN A 317 62.02 22.00 -52.27
N ILE A 318 60.88 22.44 -52.81
CA ILE A 318 60.47 22.14 -54.19
C ILE A 318 61.36 22.87 -55.21
N LEU A 319 61.87 24.06 -54.85
CA LEU A 319 62.72 24.89 -55.70
C LEU A 319 64.22 24.69 -55.49
N GLU A 320 64.67 23.95 -54.48
CA GLU A 320 66.09 23.65 -54.19
C GLU A 320 66.92 23.24 -55.43
N PRO A 321 66.38 22.54 -56.46
CA PRO A 321 67.12 22.23 -57.68
C PRO A 321 67.46 23.44 -58.57
N PHE A 322 66.98 24.65 -58.25
CA PHE A 322 67.10 25.86 -59.07
C PHE A 322 67.84 26.97 -58.31
N PRO A 323 68.59 27.84 -59.02
CA PRO A 323 69.31 28.97 -58.43
C PRO A 323 68.35 30.16 -58.16
N ILE A 324 67.28 29.92 -57.41
CA ILE A 324 66.22 30.90 -57.10
C ILE A 324 65.82 30.75 -55.64
N ASP A 325 65.41 31.86 -55.04
CA ASP A 325 64.97 31.91 -53.65
C ASP A 325 63.47 32.15 -53.54
N VAL A 326 62.95 31.89 -52.34
CA VAL A 326 61.58 32.24 -51.95
C VAL A 326 61.68 33.33 -50.89
N ASP A 327 60.88 34.38 -51.01
CA ASP A 327 60.87 35.46 -50.02
C ASP A 327 60.16 35.08 -48.71
N GLU A 328 60.09 36.02 -47.77
CA GLU A 328 59.41 35.82 -46.49
C GLU A 328 57.90 35.55 -46.60
N ASN A 329 57.29 35.86 -47.75
CA ASN A 329 55.87 35.65 -48.05
C ASN A 329 55.61 34.36 -48.82
N GLY A 330 56.65 33.63 -49.22
CA GLY A 330 56.50 32.43 -50.04
C GLY A 330 56.47 32.72 -51.56
N GLU A 331 56.82 33.93 -52.00
CA GLU A 331 56.85 34.32 -53.42
C GLU A 331 58.21 34.02 -54.04
N VAL A 332 58.22 33.64 -55.33
CA VAL A 332 59.45 33.32 -56.07
C VAL A 332 60.22 34.61 -56.34
N VAL A 333 61.52 34.63 -56.04
CA VAL A 333 62.40 35.76 -56.35
C VAL A 333 63.51 35.29 -57.27
N VAL A 334 63.67 36.00 -58.39
CA VAL A 334 64.70 35.73 -59.38
C VAL A 334 65.76 36.82 -59.31
N GLU A 335 66.97 36.45 -58.92
CA GLU A 335 68.12 37.35 -59.04
C GLU A 335 68.89 37.04 -60.33
N THR A 336 68.92 38.01 -61.26
CA THR A 336 69.66 37.87 -62.54
C THR A 336 71.12 37.41 -62.34
N ALA A 337 71.77 37.84 -61.26
CA ALA A 337 73.16 37.48 -60.99
C ALA A 337 73.33 35.99 -60.65
N ASP A 338 72.37 35.38 -59.96
CA ASP A 338 72.46 33.98 -59.52
C ASP A 338 72.15 33.04 -60.68
N VAL A 339 71.12 33.34 -61.48
CA VAL A 339 70.82 32.61 -62.72
C VAL A 339 71.99 32.67 -63.72
N ALA A 340 72.76 33.77 -63.72
CA ALA A 340 73.92 33.94 -64.58
C ALA A 340 75.19 33.26 -64.05
N GLN A 341 75.32 33.08 -62.73
CA GLN A 341 76.46 32.39 -62.10
C GLN A 341 76.49 30.90 -62.45
N GLU A 342 75.33 30.30 -62.74
CA GLU A 342 75.22 28.90 -63.20
C GLU A 342 75.81 28.66 -64.60
N ILE A 343 76.08 29.71 -65.38
CA ILE A 343 76.69 29.56 -66.71
C ILE A 343 78.19 29.30 -66.57
N ASP A 344 78.67 28.15 -67.05
CA ASP A 344 80.11 27.91 -67.20
C ASP A 344 80.65 28.64 -68.44
N PHE A 345 80.96 29.93 -68.27
CA PHE A 345 81.54 30.79 -69.31
C PHE A 345 82.90 30.31 -69.82
N ALA A 346 83.69 29.61 -69.00
CA ALA A 346 85.03 29.17 -69.35
C ALA A 346 85.01 28.02 -70.37
N SER A 347 83.95 27.22 -70.40
CA SER A 347 83.76 26.17 -71.41
C SER A 347 83.47 26.70 -72.81
N ALA A 348 82.96 27.94 -72.93
CA ALA A 348 82.50 28.51 -74.19
C ALA A 348 83.53 29.41 -74.88
N SER A 349 84.40 30.10 -74.13
CA SER A 349 85.41 30.99 -74.70
C SER A 349 86.64 31.13 -73.81
N ASP A 350 87.83 30.96 -74.40
CA ASP A 350 89.10 31.28 -73.76
C ASP A 350 89.47 32.78 -73.91
N ASP A 351 88.72 33.54 -74.72
CA ASP A 351 89.04 34.92 -75.10
C ASP A 351 88.58 35.97 -74.08
N VAL A 352 87.63 35.59 -73.20
CA VAL A 352 87.10 36.44 -72.12
C VAL A 352 86.99 35.64 -70.82
N ASN A 353 87.45 36.22 -69.73
CA ASN A 353 87.28 35.70 -68.38
C ASN A 353 86.18 36.48 -67.67
N ILE A 354 85.01 35.88 -67.56
CA ILE A 354 83.84 36.43 -66.85
C ILE A 354 83.86 35.85 -65.43
N THR A 355 83.67 36.72 -64.44
CA THR A 355 83.69 36.35 -63.01
C THR A 355 82.41 36.77 -62.32
N ASP A 356 82.06 36.13 -61.22
CA ASP A 356 80.84 36.45 -60.45
C ASP A 356 80.81 37.92 -59.98
N ASP A 357 81.97 38.50 -59.62
CA ASP A 357 82.09 39.93 -59.31
C ASP A 357 81.67 40.82 -60.49
N MET A 358 81.99 40.41 -61.72
CA MET A 358 81.58 41.13 -62.91
C MET A 358 80.07 41.03 -63.12
N LEU A 359 79.47 39.86 -62.86
CA LEU A 359 78.02 39.65 -62.96
C LEU A 359 77.26 40.53 -61.95
N VAL A 360 77.70 40.54 -60.70
CA VAL A 360 77.12 41.37 -59.64
C VAL A 360 77.31 42.86 -59.94
N ARG A 361 78.51 43.29 -60.35
CA ARG A 361 78.80 44.71 -60.64
C ARG A 361 78.02 45.23 -61.83
N MET A 362 77.80 44.44 -62.89
CA MET A 362 77.05 44.91 -64.06
C MET A 362 75.58 45.17 -63.71
N ASN A 363 75.04 44.44 -62.73
CA ASN A 363 73.67 44.59 -62.26
C ASN A 363 73.48 45.73 -61.25
N ASN A 364 74.56 46.27 -60.68
CA ASN A 364 74.56 47.30 -59.64
C ASN A 364 74.61 48.74 -60.17
N GLY A 365 73.91 49.01 -61.28
CA GLY A 365 73.77 50.34 -61.86
C GLY A 365 74.76 50.68 -62.98
N SER A 366 74.55 51.84 -63.59
CA SER A 366 75.21 52.25 -64.84
C SER A 366 76.73 52.33 -64.78
N ASP A 367 77.31 52.78 -63.66
CA ASP A 367 78.76 52.86 -63.47
C ASP A 367 79.40 51.47 -63.44
N GLY A 368 78.76 50.51 -62.75
CA GLY A 368 79.23 49.12 -62.66
C GLY A 368 79.16 48.42 -64.01
N TYR A 369 78.04 48.59 -64.72
CA TYR A 369 77.84 48.10 -66.09
C TYR A 369 78.90 48.62 -67.07
N ALA A 370 79.12 49.94 -67.10
CA ALA A 370 80.12 50.54 -67.98
C ALA A 370 81.54 50.05 -67.69
N ALA A 371 81.88 49.85 -66.40
CA ALA A 371 83.17 49.31 -66.00
C ALA A 371 83.38 47.86 -66.49
N VAL A 372 82.39 46.99 -66.24
CA VAL A 372 82.44 45.59 -66.67
C VAL A 372 82.57 45.46 -68.19
N ARG A 373 81.80 46.26 -68.95
CA ARG A 373 81.92 46.30 -70.41
C ARG A 373 83.30 46.79 -70.87
N SER A 374 83.86 47.79 -70.21
CA SER A 374 85.22 48.25 -70.50
C SER A 374 86.25 47.14 -70.27
N ASP A 375 86.13 46.41 -69.16
CA ASP A 375 87.01 45.30 -68.80
C ASP A 375 86.96 44.19 -69.86
N ILE A 376 85.77 43.75 -70.27
CA ILE A 376 85.58 42.73 -71.33
C ILE A 376 86.18 43.19 -72.66
N ARG A 377 85.93 44.44 -73.07
CA ARG A 377 86.46 44.98 -74.33
C ARG A 377 87.99 45.09 -74.31
N GLU A 378 88.60 45.36 -73.15
CA GLU A 378 90.05 45.35 -72.98
C GLU A 378 90.63 43.93 -73.07
N GLN A 379 89.97 42.94 -72.46
CA GLN A 379 90.35 41.52 -72.58
C GLN A 379 90.37 41.07 -74.05
N VAL A 380 89.29 41.33 -74.81
CA VAL A 380 89.23 40.99 -76.24
C VAL A 380 90.29 41.74 -77.05
N ARG A 381 90.51 43.03 -76.77
CA ARG A 381 91.56 43.82 -77.46
C ARG A 381 92.96 43.28 -77.19
N ALA A 382 93.21 42.73 -75.99
CA ALA A 382 94.50 42.14 -75.62
C ALA A 382 94.80 40.83 -76.40
N GLY A 383 93.76 40.07 -76.77
CA GLY A 383 93.87 38.89 -77.63
C GLY A 383 94.11 39.21 -79.12
N LEU A 384 93.75 40.43 -79.56
CA LEU A 384 93.89 40.87 -80.94
C LEU A 384 95.26 41.54 -81.24
N PRO A 385 95.65 41.66 -82.53
CA PRO A 385 96.89 42.35 -82.89
C PRO A 385 96.94 43.82 -82.39
N PRO A 386 98.13 44.39 -82.07
CA PRO A 386 98.26 45.71 -81.44
C PRO A 386 97.62 46.90 -82.19
N MET A 387 97.30 46.73 -83.47
CA MET A 387 96.67 47.75 -84.35
C MET A 387 95.20 47.44 -84.66
N ALA A 388 94.56 46.54 -83.90
CA ALA A 388 93.16 46.19 -84.09
C ALA A 388 92.26 47.44 -83.94
N THR A 389 91.34 47.59 -84.90
CA THR A 389 90.35 48.67 -84.90
C THR A 389 89.21 48.34 -83.93
N SER A 390 88.43 49.35 -83.52
CA SER A 390 87.23 49.10 -82.70
C SER A 390 86.26 48.14 -83.40
N ALA A 391 86.08 48.28 -84.72
CA ALA A 391 85.25 47.37 -85.50
C ALA A 391 85.74 45.91 -85.48
N GLN A 392 87.07 45.68 -85.39
CA GLN A 392 87.60 44.32 -85.23
C GLN A 392 87.35 43.77 -83.83
N VAL A 393 87.38 44.62 -82.80
CA VAL A 393 86.98 44.23 -81.43
C VAL A 393 85.48 43.90 -81.39
N ASP A 394 84.63 44.71 -82.04
CA ASP A 394 83.19 44.48 -82.14
C ASP A 394 82.87 43.15 -82.85
N THR A 395 83.50 42.86 -83.99
CA THR A 395 83.31 41.56 -84.68
C THR A 395 83.72 40.37 -83.81
N THR A 396 84.82 40.45 -83.06
CA THR A 396 85.21 39.37 -82.13
C THR A 396 84.23 39.25 -80.96
N LEU A 397 83.70 40.37 -80.46
CA LEU A 397 82.67 40.36 -79.43
C LEU A 397 81.35 39.73 -79.91
N GLU A 398 80.94 39.98 -81.16
CA GLU A 398 79.79 39.32 -81.78
C GLU A 398 79.98 37.79 -81.86
N GLU A 399 81.17 37.32 -82.24
CA GLU A 399 81.51 35.89 -82.29
C GLU A 399 81.51 35.26 -80.89
N ILE A 400 82.10 35.94 -79.89
CA ILE A 400 82.09 35.50 -78.49
C ILE A 400 80.65 35.49 -77.95
N ASN A 401 79.86 36.53 -78.19
CA ASN A 401 78.45 36.62 -77.77
C ASN A 401 77.65 35.42 -78.28
N ALA A 402 77.73 35.12 -79.58
CA ALA A 402 77.04 33.98 -80.17
C ALA A 402 77.48 32.64 -79.55
N GLY A 403 78.78 32.45 -79.33
CA GLY A 403 79.32 31.24 -78.69
C GLY A 403 78.87 31.07 -77.24
N LEU A 404 78.88 32.15 -76.45
CA LEU A 404 78.39 32.14 -75.08
C LEU A 404 76.89 31.81 -75.02
N LYS A 405 76.06 32.38 -75.91
CA LYS A 405 74.61 32.10 -75.98
C LYS A 405 74.30 30.65 -76.35
N ASP A 406 74.99 30.09 -77.34
CA ASP A 406 74.82 28.70 -77.75
C ASP A 406 75.18 27.73 -76.61
N ASN A 407 76.25 28.04 -75.86
CA ASN A 407 76.68 27.27 -74.70
C ASN A 407 75.68 27.38 -73.54
N ALA A 408 75.29 28.59 -73.14
CA ALA A 408 74.31 28.81 -72.07
C ALA A 408 72.98 28.12 -72.38
N THR A 409 72.49 28.22 -73.62
CA THR A 409 71.28 27.50 -74.07
C THR A 409 71.43 25.98 -73.96
N SER A 410 72.62 25.45 -74.25
CA SER A 410 72.88 24.01 -74.17
C SER A 410 72.98 23.53 -72.71
N GLN A 411 73.60 24.32 -71.84
CA GLN A 411 73.68 24.04 -70.39
C GLN A 411 72.31 24.10 -69.75
N ALA A 412 71.54 25.18 -69.94
CA ALA A 412 70.19 25.30 -69.40
C ALA A 412 69.27 24.14 -69.82
N ARG A 413 69.36 23.67 -71.07
CA ARG A 413 68.63 22.49 -71.55
C ARG A 413 69.07 21.19 -70.89
N ALA A 414 70.37 21.05 -70.58
CA ALA A 414 70.90 19.86 -69.94
C ALA A 414 70.57 19.81 -68.44
N ASP A 415 70.64 20.96 -67.77
CA ASP A 415 70.51 21.05 -66.32
C ASP A 415 69.04 21.15 -65.89
N TYR A 416 68.23 21.90 -66.64
CA TYR A 416 66.83 22.18 -66.27
C TYR A 416 65.80 21.57 -67.20
N GLY A 417 66.16 21.16 -68.42
CA GLY A 417 65.19 20.80 -69.46
C GLY A 417 64.31 19.57 -69.18
N GLU A 418 64.72 18.69 -68.27
CA GLU A 418 63.88 17.57 -67.79
C GLU A 418 63.03 17.94 -66.57
N ASN A 419 63.35 19.06 -65.92
CA ASN A 419 62.76 19.48 -64.65
C ASN A 419 61.77 20.63 -64.79
N VAL A 420 61.85 21.47 -65.82
CA VAL A 420 60.92 22.62 -66.00
C VAL A 420 60.13 22.53 -67.29
N SER A 421 59.03 23.28 -67.35
CA SER A 421 58.29 23.48 -68.60
C SER A 421 59.17 24.10 -69.70
N ALA A 422 58.79 23.84 -70.95
CA ALA A 422 59.48 24.44 -72.10
C ALA A 422 59.40 25.97 -72.13
N ALA A 423 58.39 26.58 -71.49
CA ALA A 423 58.26 28.02 -71.38
C ALA A 423 59.25 28.60 -70.37
N THR A 424 59.26 28.06 -69.15
CA THR A 424 60.22 28.41 -68.10
C THR A 424 61.66 28.27 -68.58
N LEU A 425 61.97 27.19 -69.32
CA LEU A 425 63.29 27.00 -69.92
C LEU A 425 63.65 28.10 -70.93
N ASP A 426 62.69 28.57 -71.73
CA ASP A 426 62.89 29.66 -72.69
C ASP A 426 63.13 31.00 -71.97
N ASP A 427 62.46 31.22 -70.85
CA ASP A 427 62.64 32.41 -70.00
C ASP A 427 64.00 32.40 -69.28
N ILE A 428 64.46 31.25 -68.77
CA ILE A 428 65.83 31.06 -68.24
C ILE A 428 66.85 31.43 -69.33
N VAL A 429 66.71 30.84 -70.51
CA VAL A 429 67.63 31.10 -71.64
C VAL A 429 67.57 32.57 -72.07
N SER A 430 66.39 33.20 -72.04
CA SER A 430 66.22 34.61 -72.39
C SER A 430 66.91 35.56 -71.40
N LEU A 431 66.81 35.28 -70.09
CA LEU A 431 67.50 36.04 -69.05
C LEU A 431 69.02 35.84 -69.13
N GLN A 432 69.48 34.60 -69.30
CA GLN A 432 70.90 34.28 -69.50
C GLN A 432 71.47 34.97 -70.75
N ASN A 433 70.75 34.93 -71.88
CA ASN A 433 71.14 35.60 -73.12
C ASN A 433 71.18 37.13 -72.96
N THR A 434 70.28 37.70 -72.17
CA THR A 434 70.26 39.15 -71.88
C THR A 434 71.48 39.55 -71.06
N THR A 435 71.89 38.71 -70.11
CA THR A 435 73.11 38.92 -69.34
C THR A 435 74.36 38.81 -70.22
N ILE A 436 74.41 37.81 -71.11
CA ILE A 436 75.48 37.67 -72.11
C ILE A 436 75.54 38.88 -73.04
N ASP A 437 74.40 39.41 -73.47
CA ASP A 437 74.31 40.66 -74.25
C ASP A 437 74.83 41.86 -73.47
N GLY A 438 74.45 41.97 -72.19
CA GLY A 438 74.97 42.98 -71.28
C GLY A 438 76.50 42.98 -71.21
N LEU A 439 77.12 41.79 -71.23
CA LEU A 439 78.57 41.62 -71.20
C LEU A 439 79.24 41.89 -72.56
N THR A 440 78.66 41.38 -73.65
CA THR A 440 79.41 41.16 -74.91
C THR A 440 78.78 41.78 -76.16
N ASP A 441 77.48 42.13 -76.19
CA ASP A 441 76.86 42.72 -77.38
C ASP A 441 77.45 44.11 -77.65
N PRO A 442 78.13 44.35 -78.79
CA PRO A 442 78.73 45.65 -79.07
C PRO A 442 77.72 46.80 -79.13
N ASP A 443 76.47 46.53 -79.51
CA ASP A 443 75.43 47.54 -79.71
C ASP A 443 74.71 47.94 -78.41
N LEU A 444 74.69 47.08 -77.39
CA LEU A 444 74.02 47.33 -76.10
C LEU A 444 74.87 48.21 -75.16
N THR A 445 75.10 49.47 -75.52
CA THR A 445 75.99 50.41 -74.78
C THR A 445 75.37 51.14 -73.60
N ASP A 446 74.05 51.10 -73.49
CA ASP A 446 73.30 51.83 -72.50
C ASP A 446 72.78 50.91 -71.40
N TYR A 447 73.00 51.31 -70.14
CA TYR A 447 72.53 50.53 -68.98
C TYR A 447 71.01 50.51 -68.91
N ASP A 448 70.31 51.61 -69.22
CA ASP A 448 68.86 51.65 -69.11
C ASP A 448 68.22 50.68 -70.13
N GLU A 449 68.81 50.54 -71.31
CA GLU A 449 68.41 49.54 -72.31
C GLU A 449 68.66 48.10 -71.83
N TYR A 450 69.83 47.81 -71.24
CA TYR A 450 70.12 46.49 -70.65
C TYR A 450 69.17 46.18 -69.49
N ALA A 451 69.04 47.10 -68.53
CA ALA A 451 68.20 46.94 -67.35
C ALA A 451 66.73 46.74 -67.74
N THR A 452 66.20 47.49 -68.72
CA THR A 452 64.82 47.29 -69.20
C THR A 452 64.59 45.89 -69.77
N ARG A 453 65.56 45.36 -70.55
CA ARG A 453 65.47 43.99 -71.10
C ARG A 453 65.62 42.93 -70.01
N ARG A 454 66.56 43.15 -69.08
CA ARG A 454 66.81 42.28 -67.94
C ARG A 454 65.56 42.19 -67.07
N ASP A 455 65.05 43.31 -66.59
CA ASP A 455 63.89 43.37 -65.69
C ASP A 455 62.63 42.75 -66.35
N ALA A 456 62.48 42.91 -67.68
CA ALA A 456 61.38 42.26 -68.40
C ALA A 456 61.52 40.73 -68.46
N ASN A 457 62.74 40.22 -68.66
CA ASN A 457 63.00 38.77 -68.69
C ASN A 457 63.06 38.16 -67.29
N GLU A 458 63.49 38.93 -66.29
CA GLU A 458 63.43 38.56 -64.87
C GLU A 458 61.98 38.38 -64.44
N ALA A 459 61.10 39.35 -64.73
CA ALA A 459 59.68 39.25 -64.45
C ALA A 459 58.98 38.12 -65.22
N ALA A 460 59.37 37.85 -66.47
CA ALA A 460 58.84 36.72 -67.24
C ALA A 460 59.26 35.38 -66.62
N LEU A 461 60.53 35.26 -66.20
CA LEU A 461 61.03 34.08 -65.53
C LEU A 461 60.33 33.87 -64.18
N GLU A 462 60.17 34.92 -63.39
CA GLU A 462 59.43 34.91 -62.11
C GLU A 462 57.98 34.42 -62.29
N GLU A 463 57.27 34.93 -63.31
CA GLU A 463 55.91 34.48 -63.64
C GLU A 463 55.88 33.00 -64.03
N SER A 464 56.82 32.56 -64.88
CA SER A 464 56.90 31.16 -65.33
C SER A 464 57.25 30.18 -64.21
N LEU A 465 58.14 30.56 -63.29
CA LEU A 465 58.55 29.74 -62.14
C LEU A 465 57.46 29.71 -61.07
N THR A 466 56.72 30.81 -60.87
CA THR A 466 55.56 30.84 -59.99
C THR A 466 54.48 29.88 -60.49
N ALA A 467 54.22 29.86 -61.79
CA ALA A 467 53.29 28.90 -62.40
C ALA A 467 53.77 27.44 -62.25
N GLU A 468 55.06 27.18 -62.53
CA GLU A 468 55.68 25.85 -62.37
C GLU A 468 55.61 25.36 -60.92
N LEU A 469 55.92 26.23 -59.95
CA LEU A 469 55.81 25.94 -58.52
C LEU A 469 54.36 25.58 -58.15
N ALA A 470 53.38 26.37 -58.61
CA ALA A 470 51.97 26.10 -58.33
C ALA A 470 51.50 24.74 -58.89
N ASP A 471 51.95 24.36 -60.09
CA ASP A 471 51.61 23.06 -60.68
C ASP A 471 52.27 21.90 -59.92
N ARG A 472 53.56 22.04 -59.57
CA ARG A 472 54.26 21.05 -58.73
C ARG A 472 53.62 20.88 -57.36
N LEU A 473 53.23 21.99 -56.74
CA LEU A 473 52.51 21.99 -55.46
C LEU A 473 51.18 21.24 -55.55
N ARG A 474 50.40 21.44 -56.63
CA ARG A 474 49.16 20.69 -56.87
C ARG A 474 49.40 19.20 -57.07
N ASP A 475 50.43 18.83 -57.82
CA ASP A 475 50.78 17.41 -58.04
C ASP A 475 51.17 16.73 -56.72
N VAL A 476 52.00 17.37 -55.90
CA VAL A 476 52.39 16.89 -54.57
C VAL A 476 51.16 16.81 -53.64
N ASN A 477 50.27 17.82 -53.68
CA ASN A 477 49.04 17.84 -52.89
C ASN A 477 48.15 16.63 -53.19
N GLU A 478 47.87 16.36 -54.46
CA GLU A 478 47.05 15.23 -54.88
C GLU A 478 47.68 13.88 -54.50
N GLU A 479 49.01 13.77 -54.57
CA GLU A 479 49.73 12.57 -54.16
C GLU A 479 49.64 12.32 -52.65
N ILE A 480 49.87 13.36 -51.83
CA ILE A 480 49.74 13.28 -50.37
C ILE A 480 48.32 12.88 -49.99
N LYS A 481 47.30 13.49 -50.60
CA LYS A 481 45.88 13.17 -50.34
C LYS A 481 45.54 11.73 -50.71
N ALA A 482 46.04 11.23 -51.84
CA ALA A 482 45.79 9.86 -52.27
C ALA A 482 46.41 8.84 -51.31
N ASP A 483 47.65 9.09 -50.86
CA ASP A 483 48.35 8.26 -49.87
C ASP A 483 47.63 8.26 -48.51
N ALA A 484 47.27 9.45 -48.02
CA ALA A 484 46.54 9.63 -46.76
C ALA A 484 45.22 8.85 -46.79
N ALA A 485 44.47 8.96 -47.90
CA ALA A 485 43.22 8.23 -48.09
C ALA A 485 43.41 6.70 -48.11
N GLU A 486 44.49 6.20 -48.73
CA GLU A 486 44.81 4.76 -48.70
C GLU A 486 45.21 4.30 -47.29
N GLN A 487 46.01 5.09 -46.58
CA GLN A 487 46.43 4.80 -45.21
C GLN A 487 45.23 4.77 -44.27
N ALA A 488 44.39 5.80 -44.25
CA ALA A 488 43.23 5.89 -43.36
C ALA A 488 42.27 4.71 -43.57
N ARG A 489 42.00 4.33 -44.83
CA ARG A 489 41.17 3.15 -45.13
C ARG A 489 41.82 1.86 -44.65
N ARG A 490 43.13 1.71 -44.79
CA ARG A 490 43.84 0.51 -44.32
C ARG A 490 43.85 0.41 -42.79
N GLU A 491 43.99 1.54 -42.11
CA GLU A 491 44.23 1.59 -40.67
C GLU A 491 42.95 1.58 -39.85
N TYR A 492 41.91 2.29 -40.33
CA TYR A 492 40.71 2.55 -39.52
C TYR A 492 39.45 1.83 -40.00
N SER A 493 39.41 1.26 -41.22
CA SER A 493 38.17 0.65 -41.73
C SER A 493 37.71 -0.63 -41.02
N GLU A 494 38.55 -1.24 -40.19
CA GLU A 494 38.15 -2.38 -39.35
C GLU A 494 37.42 -1.94 -38.08
N ASP A 495 37.77 -0.76 -37.54
CA ASP A 495 37.30 -0.27 -36.25
C ASP A 495 36.29 0.87 -36.36
N LEU A 496 36.28 1.58 -37.49
CA LEU A 496 35.43 2.75 -37.76
C LEU A 496 34.42 2.50 -38.88
N THR A 497 33.32 3.24 -38.84
CA THR A 497 32.38 3.34 -39.96
C THR A 497 33.01 4.04 -41.17
N ASN A 498 32.47 3.80 -42.37
CA ASN A 498 32.93 4.47 -43.59
C ASN A 498 32.81 6.00 -43.50
N GLU A 499 31.82 6.51 -42.77
CA GLU A 499 31.61 7.95 -42.58
C GLU A 499 32.75 8.55 -41.74
N SER A 500 33.03 7.99 -40.56
CA SER A 500 34.17 8.40 -39.73
C SER A 500 35.51 8.26 -40.47
N VAL A 501 35.70 7.21 -41.27
CA VAL A 501 36.92 7.07 -42.11
C VAL A 501 36.99 8.19 -43.16
N ASP A 502 35.90 8.53 -43.83
CA ASP A 502 35.87 9.60 -44.82
C ASP A 502 36.12 10.98 -44.15
N ASP A 503 35.69 11.19 -42.91
CA ASP A 503 35.98 12.41 -42.14
C ASP A 503 37.45 12.49 -41.68
N VAL A 504 38.06 11.35 -41.29
CA VAL A 504 39.53 11.29 -41.06
C VAL A 504 40.28 11.70 -42.34
N ILE A 505 39.84 11.19 -43.49
CA ILE A 505 40.43 11.55 -44.79
C ILE A 505 40.22 13.03 -45.10
N ALA A 506 39.05 13.59 -44.79
CA ALA A 506 38.79 15.02 -44.98
C ALA A 506 39.73 15.89 -44.13
N LEU A 507 39.94 15.54 -42.85
CA LEU A 507 40.86 16.24 -41.97
C LEU A 507 42.32 16.15 -42.45
N GLN A 508 42.74 14.97 -42.90
CA GLN A 508 44.06 14.76 -43.48
C GLN A 508 44.24 15.54 -44.80
N ASN A 509 43.21 15.61 -45.64
CA ASN A 509 43.21 16.40 -46.87
C ASN A 509 43.33 17.90 -46.58
N THR A 510 42.64 18.41 -45.57
CA THR A 510 42.77 19.81 -45.14
C THR A 510 44.19 20.11 -44.66
N THR A 511 44.82 19.18 -43.94
CA THR A 511 46.23 19.31 -43.53
C THR A 511 47.15 19.32 -44.75
N ALA A 512 46.93 18.43 -45.73
CA ALA A 512 47.66 18.44 -47.00
C ALA A 512 47.50 19.77 -47.76
N ASP A 513 46.30 20.35 -47.76
CA ASP A 513 46.03 21.66 -48.35
C ASP A 513 46.79 22.78 -47.66
N GLY A 514 46.81 22.80 -46.33
CA GLY A 514 47.61 23.78 -45.58
C GLY A 514 49.10 23.71 -45.93
N LEU A 515 49.61 22.51 -46.22
CA LEU A 515 51.02 22.31 -46.60
C LEU A 515 51.30 22.73 -48.05
N THR A 516 50.41 22.38 -48.99
CA THR A 516 50.75 22.31 -50.41
C THR A 516 49.74 22.93 -51.38
N ASP A 517 48.55 23.35 -50.95
CA ASP A 517 47.62 24.05 -51.84
C ASP A 517 48.20 25.45 -52.18
N PRO A 518 48.50 25.74 -53.46
CA PRO A 518 49.03 27.06 -53.84
C PRO A 518 48.03 28.18 -53.59
N ASP A 519 46.72 27.89 -53.62
CA ASP A 519 45.66 28.89 -53.55
C ASP A 519 45.24 29.21 -52.09
N LEU A 520 45.54 28.32 -51.14
CA LEU A 520 45.21 28.50 -49.70
C LEU A 520 46.22 29.41 -48.99
N THR A 521 46.33 30.69 -49.36
CA THR A 521 47.37 31.61 -48.85
C THR A 521 47.18 32.05 -47.39
N ASP A 522 45.95 32.01 -46.88
CA ASP A 522 45.55 32.60 -45.61
C ASP A 522 45.42 31.56 -44.48
N TYR A 523 45.98 31.87 -43.30
CA TYR A 523 45.92 30.97 -42.13
C TYR A 523 44.51 30.86 -41.56
N ASP A 524 43.72 31.94 -41.52
CA ASP A 524 42.37 31.90 -40.97
C ASP A 524 41.47 31.03 -41.86
N GLU A 525 41.66 31.04 -43.17
CA GLU A 525 40.97 30.14 -44.10
C GLU A 525 41.37 28.67 -43.86
N TYR A 526 42.66 28.36 -43.70
CA TYR A 526 43.13 27.02 -43.35
C TYR A 526 42.57 26.56 -42.00
N ALA A 527 42.70 27.39 -40.97
CA ALA A 527 42.23 27.09 -39.62
C ALA A 527 40.71 26.85 -39.60
N THR A 528 39.93 27.66 -40.31
CA THR A 528 38.47 27.45 -40.41
C THR A 528 38.14 26.11 -41.07
N ARG A 529 38.80 25.76 -42.19
CA ARG A 529 38.58 24.46 -42.85
C ARG A 529 39.00 23.28 -41.98
N ARG A 530 40.05 23.44 -41.18
CA ARG A 530 40.54 22.40 -40.25
C ARG A 530 39.54 22.23 -39.12
N ASP A 531 39.14 23.31 -38.46
CA ASP A 531 38.18 23.27 -37.35
C ASP A 531 36.83 22.69 -37.81
N ASP A 532 36.37 23.01 -39.03
CA ASP A 532 35.17 22.42 -39.64
C ASP A 532 35.33 20.89 -39.86
N ALA A 533 36.52 20.43 -40.26
CA ALA A 533 36.81 19.01 -40.46
C ALA A 533 37.00 18.25 -39.14
N GLU A 534 37.62 18.88 -38.12
CA GLU A 534 37.69 18.35 -36.76
C GLU A 534 36.27 18.18 -36.19
N ALA A 535 35.43 19.20 -36.30
CA ALA A 535 34.05 19.14 -35.82
C ALA A 535 33.21 18.07 -36.54
N ALA A 536 33.40 17.88 -37.85
CA ALA A 536 32.72 16.81 -38.60
C ALA A 536 33.15 15.41 -38.12
N LEU A 537 34.46 15.21 -37.91
CA LEU A 537 34.99 13.96 -37.38
C LEU A 537 34.55 13.71 -35.94
N GLU A 538 34.51 14.74 -35.10
CA GLU A 538 33.95 14.65 -33.74
C GLU A 538 32.48 14.22 -33.75
N GLU A 539 31.67 14.78 -34.67
CA GLU A 539 30.26 14.43 -34.82
C GLU A 539 30.09 12.96 -35.24
N SER A 540 30.81 12.51 -36.27
CA SER A 540 30.70 11.12 -36.75
C SER A 540 31.21 10.10 -35.74
N LEU A 541 32.34 10.36 -35.07
CA LEU A 541 32.84 9.50 -34.01
C LEU A 541 31.90 9.48 -32.79
N THR A 542 31.29 10.62 -32.43
CA THR A 542 30.33 10.70 -31.33
C THR A 542 29.08 9.88 -31.64
N ALA A 543 28.56 9.99 -32.88
CA ALA A 543 27.43 9.20 -33.34
C ALA A 543 27.74 7.70 -33.36
N GLU A 544 28.92 7.33 -33.85
CA GLU A 544 29.39 5.95 -33.90
C GLU A 544 29.56 5.34 -32.50
N LEU A 545 30.18 6.07 -31.57
CA LEU A 545 30.29 5.65 -30.17
C LEU A 545 28.90 5.47 -29.53
N ALA A 546 27.97 6.39 -29.80
CA ALA A 546 26.59 6.30 -29.31
C ALA A 546 25.88 5.05 -29.83
N ASP A 547 26.02 4.72 -31.12
CA ASP A 547 25.45 3.52 -31.72
C ASP A 547 26.05 2.23 -31.14
N ARG A 548 27.37 2.21 -30.96
CA ARG A 548 28.06 1.09 -30.31
C ARG A 548 27.60 0.89 -28.87
N LEU A 549 27.56 1.96 -28.08
CA LEU A 549 27.09 1.89 -26.69
C LEU A 549 25.62 1.46 -26.60
N ARG A 550 24.78 1.80 -27.60
CA ARG A 550 23.41 1.30 -27.68
C ARG A 550 23.36 -0.22 -27.95
N GLY A 551 24.25 -0.75 -28.79
CA GLY A 551 24.40 -2.20 -28.98
C GLY A 551 24.80 -2.91 -27.70
N VAL A 552 25.86 -2.41 -27.05
CA VAL A 552 26.34 -2.90 -25.74
C VAL A 552 25.25 -2.83 -24.67
N ASN A 553 24.50 -1.73 -24.60
CA ASN A 553 23.38 -1.56 -23.67
C ASN A 553 22.35 -2.70 -23.80
N GLU A 554 21.92 -3.02 -25.02
CA GLU A 554 20.92 -4.07 -25.25
C GLU A 554 21.46 -5.46 -24.89
N GLU A 555 22.74 -5.75 -25.13
CA GLU A 555 23.35 -7.01 -24.68
C GLU A 555 23.44 -7.10 -23.15
N ILE A 556 23.89 -6.03 -22.49
CA ILE A 556 23.98 -5.97 -21.02
C ILE A 556 22.59 -6.09 -20.38
N LYS A 557 21.56 -5.45 -20.95
CA LYS A 557 20.16 -5.62 -20.51
C LYS A 557 19.68 -7.05 -20.68
N ALA A 558 20.02 -7.72 -21.78
CA ALA A 558 19.66 -9.12 -21.99
C ALA A 558 20.30 -10.03 -20.93
N ASP A 559 21.58 -9.82 -20.63
CA ASP A 559 22.31 -10.53 -19.58
C ASP A 559 21.69 -10.28 -18.19
N ALA A 560 21.37 -9.02 -17.87
CA ALA A 560 20.70 -8.63 -16.62
C ALA A 560 19.33 -9.28 -16.47
N ALA A 561 18.53 -9.25 -17.54
CA ALA A 561 17.21 -9.87 -17.54
C ALA A 561 17.26 -11.40 -17.43
N GLU A 562 18.31 -12.06 -17.93
CA GLU A 562 18.52 -13.49 -17.69
C GLU A 562 18.92 -13.75 -16.24
N GLN A 563 19.77 -12.91 -15.66
CA GLN A 563 20.15 -12.99 -14.25
C GLN A 563 18.95 -12.84 -13.32
N ALA A 564 18.14 -11.78 -13.48
CA ALA A 564 16.95 -11.56 -12.66
C ALA A 564 15.97 -12.74 -12.73
N ARG A 565 15.73 -13.30 -13.92
CA ARG A 565 14.89 -14.49 -14.06
C ARG A 565 15.46 -15.70 -13.35
N ARG A 566 16.78 -15.90 -13.39
CA ARG A 566 17.42 -17.03 -12.70
C ARG A 566 17.33 -16.91 -11.18
N GLU A 567 17.38 -15.68 -10.67
CA GLU A 567 17.42 -15.40 -9.24
C GLU A 567 16.03 -15.35 -8.61
N TYR A 568 15.08 -14.64 -9.23
CA TYR A 568 13.79 -14.34 -8.59
C TYR A 568 12.58 -15.06 -9.18
N SER A 569 12.70 -15.84 -10.27
CA SER A 569 11.50 -16.40 -10.95
C SER A 569 10.72 -17.42 -10.13
N GLU A 570 11.32 -18.04 -9.12
CA GLU A 570 10.62 -18.93 -8.19
C GLU A 570 9.91 -18.13 -7.08
N ASP A 571 10.39 -16.92 -6.79
CA ASP A 571 10.01 -16.12 -5.64
C ASP A 571 9.11 -14.92 -5.98
N VAL A 572 8.89 -14.59 -7.25
CA VAL A 572 7.98 -13.53 -7.69
C VAL A 572 7.11 -13.92 -8.88
N SER A 573 6.00 -13.21 -9.06
CA SER A 573 5.10 -13.35 -10.20
C SER A 573 5.74 -12.85 -11.50
N GLU A 574 5.24 -13.29 -12.66
CA GLU A 574 5.72 -12.81 -13.97
C GLU A 574 5.57 -11.30 -14.15
N GLU A 575 4.55 -10.70 -13.53
CA GLU A 575 4.32 -9.25 -13.56
C GLU A 575 5.42 -8.51 -12.78
N THR A 576 5.65 -8.90 -11.52
CA THR A 576 6.72 -8.32 -10.69
C THR A 576 8.10 -8.55 -11.31
N MET A 577 8.35 -9.74 -11.87
CA MET A 577 9.59 -10.02 -12.62
C MET A 577 9.79 -9.05 -13.79
N THR A 578 8.73 -8.71 -14.51
CA THR A 578 8.80 -7.74 -15.61
C THR A 578 9.19 -6.36 -15.10
N ASP A 579 8.66 -5.95 -13.95
CA ASP A 579 8.98 -4.66 -13.34
C ASP A 579 10.40 -4.63 -12.72
N ILE A 580 10.90 -5.75 -12.18
CA ILE A 580 12.30 -5.92 -11.74
C ILE A 580 13.23 -5.66 -12.94
N ILE A 581 12.96 -6.31 -14.06
CA ILE A 581 13.73 -6.14 -15.30
C ILE A 581 13.60 -4.70 -15.82
N ALA A 582 12.43 -4.08 -15.71
CA ALA A 582 12.23 -2.69 -16.13
C ALA A 582 13.06 -1.71 -15.31
N LEU A 583 13.13 -1.88 -13.98
CA LEU A 583 14.01 -1.08 -13.13
C LEU A 583 15.48 -1.30 -13.49
N GLN A 584 15.93 -2.55 -13.63
CA GLN A 584 17.30 -2.87 -14.04
C GLN A 584 17.66 -2.23 -15.38
N ASN A 585 16.80 -2.37 -16.38
CA ASN A 585 16.99 -1.78 -17.70
C ASN A 585 17.07 -0.25 -17.63
N THR A 586 16.25 0.37 -16.78
CA THR A 586 16.27 1.82 -16.56
C THR A 586 17.59 2.28 -15.97
N VAL A 587 18.14 1.53 -15.00
CA VAL A 587 19.46 1.83 -14.42
C VAL A 587 20.57 1.63 -15.45
N ILE A 588 20.55 0.55 -16.23
CA ILE A 588 21.53 0.28 -17.29
C ILE A 588 21.44 1.37 -18.38
N ASP A 589 20.24 1.83 -18.73
CA ASP A 589 20.00 2.93 -19.66
C ASP A 589 20.62 4.24 -19.21
N GLY A 590 20.63 4.51 -17.90
CA GLY A 590 21.31 5.67 -17.34
C GLY A 590 22.79 5.77 -17.74
N LEU A 591 23.47 4.63 -17.94
CA LEU A 591 24.89 4.59 -18.31
C LEU A 591 25.12 4.69 -19.80
N THR A 592 24.45 3.83 -20.56
CA THR A 592 24.85 3.52 -21.93
C THR A 592 23.86 4.06 -22.96
N HIS A 593 22.66 4.52 -22.54
CA HIS A 593 21.71 5.10 -23.49
C HIS A 593 22.18 6.51 -23.90
N PRO A 594 22.41 6.77 -25.20
CA PRO A 594 22.99 8.04 -25.64
C PRO A 594 22.06 9.22 -25.35
N ASP A 595 20.75 9.02 -25.47
CA ASP A 595 19.75 10.10 -25.33
C ASP A 595 19.45 10.49 -23.86
N LEU A 596 19.85 9.68 -22.88
CA LEU A 596 19.72 10.04 -21.47
C LEU A 596 20.94 10.84 -21.05
N THR A 597 21.01 12.11 -21.42
CA THR A 597 22.16 12.96 -21.08
C THR A 597 22.04 13.63 -19.72
N GLU A 598 20.80 13.90 -19.30
CA GLU A 598 20.48 14.65 -18.10
C GLU A 598 20.12 13.73 -16.93
N TYR A 599 20.79 13.93 -15.79
CA TYR A 599 20.52 13.15 -14.57
C TYR A 599 19.06 13.25 -14.12
N ASP A 600 18.42 14.42 -14.27
CA ASP A 600 17.04 14.62 -13.80
C ASP A 600 16.04 13.79 -14.62
N GLU A 601 16.29 13.64 -15.93
CA GLU A 601 15.47 12.78 -16.79
C GLU A 601 15.67 11.30 -16.42
N TYR A 602 16.92 10.88 -16.24
CA TYR A 602 17.26 9.55 -15.75
C TYR A 602 16.59 9.25 -14.39
N ALA A 603 16.75 10.15 -13.41
CA ALA A 603 16.21 10.00 -12.07
C ALA A 603 14.68 9.91 -12.09
N THR A 604 14.01 10.72 -12.91
CA THR A 604 12.54 10.63 -13.06
C THR A 604 12.12 9.26 -13.58
N ARG A 605 12.78 8.74 -14.63
CA ARG A 605 12.46 7.41 -15.18
C ARG A 605 12.74 6.30 -14.16
N ARG A 606 13.83 6.41 -13.41
CA ARG A 606 14.17 5.46 -12.33
C ARG A 606 13.12 5.48 -11.23
N ASP A 607 12.74 6.66 -10.74
CA ASP A 607 11.76 6.81 -9.66
C ASP A 607 10.37 6.29 -10.10
N ASP A 608 9.99 6.49 -11.37
CA ASP A 608 8.78 5.89 -11.96
C ASP A 608 8.87 4.36 -12.02
N ALA A 609 10.04 3.81 -12.35
CA ALA A 609 10.26 2.37 -12.37
C ALA A 609 10.26 1.76 -10.95
N GLU A 610 10.86 2.44 -9.96
CA GLU A 610 10.80 2.08 -8.53
C GLU A 610 9.36 2.05 -8.02
N ALA A 611 8.58 3.09 -8.31
CA ALA A 611 7.16 3.17 -7.93
C ALA A 611 6.33 2.07 -8.60
N THR A 612 6.60 1.78 -9.88
CA THR A 612 5.94 0.69 -10.61
C THR A 612 6.23 -0.66 -9.96
N LEU A 613 7.50 -0.94 -9.68
CA LEU A 613 7.94 -2.17 -9.03
C LEU A 613 7.37 -2.31 -7.62
N ALA A 614 7.39 -1.23 -6.83
CA ALA A 614 6.76 -1.21 -5.51
C ALA A 614 5.27 -1.56 -5.60
N HIS A 615 4.55 -1.05 -6.60
CA HIS A 615 3.13 -1.37 -6.80
C HIS A 615 2.85 -2.81 -7.26
N SER A 616 3.71 -3.43 -8.07
CA SER A 616 3.55 -4.86 -8.39
C SER A 616 3.86 -5.75 -7.18
N PHE A 617 4.91 -5.46 -6.42
CA PHE A 617 5.17 -6.15 -5.15
C PHE A 617 4.02 -6.00 -4.16
N ASP A 618 3.43 -4.82 -4.02
CA ASP A 618 2.31 -4.60 -3.10
C ASP A 618 1.07 -5.44 -3.46
N ARG A 619 0.78 -5.57 -4.76
CA ARG A 619 -0.30 -6.42 -5.28
C ARG A 619 0.01 -7.89 -5.11
N GLU A 620 1.23 -8.31 -5.44
CA GLU A 620 1.66 -9.69 -5.28
C GLU A 620 1.61 -10.13 -3.83
N LEU A 621 2.16 -9.31 -2.93
CA LEU A 621 2.12 -9.56 -1.49
C LEU A 621 0.68 -9.65 -0.96
N THR A 622 -0.19 -8.76 -1.43
CA THR A 622 -1.61 -8.80 -1.10
C THR A 622 -2.27 -10.09 -1.56
N THR A 623 -1.99 -10.55 -2.78
CA THR A 623 -2.49 -11.84 -3.30
C THR A 623 -1.97 -13.00 -2.46
N ARG A 624 -0.65 -13.07 -2.19
CA ARG A 624 -0.03 -14.12 -1.37
C ARG A 624 -0.64 -14.20 0.02
N LEU A 625 -0.79 -13.07 0.70
CA LEU A 625 -1.39 -13.01 2.02
C LEU A 625 -2.87 -13.41 2.00
N SER A 626 -3.63 -13.02 0.96
CA SER A 626 -5.03 -13.43 0.82
C SER A 626 -5.18 -14.94 0.56
N GLU A 627 -4.29 -15.53 -0.24
CA GLU A 627 -4.26 -16.98 -0.49
C GLU A 627 -3.88 -17.75 0.78
N ALA A 628 -2.81 -17.33 1.47
CA ALA A 628 -2.42 -17.87 2.76
C ALA A 628 -3.55 -17.72 3.80
N GLY A 629 -4.21 -16.57 3.84
CA GLY A 629 -5.37 -16.33 4.69
C GLY A 629 -6.53 -17.30 4.41
N THR A 630 -6.78 -17.63 3.15
CA THR A 630 -7.83 -18.61 2.78
C THR A 630 -7.47 -20.02 3.25
N GLU A 631 -6.21 -20.42 3.13
CA GLU A 631 -5.71 -21.71 3.63
C GLU A 631 -5.79 -21.79 5.16
N VAL A 632 -5.33 -20.76 5.86
CA VAL A 632 -5.39 -20.65 7.33
C VAL A 632 -6.84 -20.73 7.83
N LYS A 633 -7.79 -20.05 7.15
CA LYS A 633 -9.22 -20.13 7.50
C LYS A 633 -9.78 -21.54 7.32
N ALA A 634 -9.44 -22.22 6.22
CA ALA A 634 -9.90 -23.58 5.98
C ALA A 634 -9.36 -24.56 7.04
N ASP A 635 -8.06 -24.50 7.35
CA ASP A 635 -7.43 -25.34 8.37
C ASP A 635 -7.99 -25.06 9.76
N ALA A 636 -8.16 -23.78 10.12
CA ALA A 636 -8.77 -23.38 11.39
C ALA A 636 -10.22 -23.87 11.50
N ALA A 637 -11.02 -23.74 10.44
CA ALA A 637 -12.41 -24.18 10.44
C ALA A 637 -12.54 -25.71 10.58
N ASP A 638 -11.68 -26.47 9.90
CA ASP A 638 -11.65 -27.93 10.02
C ASP A 638 -11.23 -28.37 11.44
N ARG A 639 -10.26 -27.68 12.05
CA ARG A 639 -9.85 -27.91 13.44
C ARG A 639 -10.98 -27.62 14.43
N ILE A 640 -11.66 -26.47 14.30
CA ILE A 640 -12.79 -26.08 15.16
C ILE A 640 -13.91 -27.13 15.07
N ARG A 641 -14.29 -27.53 13.85
CA ARG A 641 -15.32 -28.56 13.64
C ARG A 641 -14.92 -29.92 14.23
N SER A 642 -13.64 -30.28 14.17
CA SER A 642 -13.16 -31.56 14.73
C SER A 642 -13.10 -31.57 16.25
N GLU A 643 -12.82 -30.43 16.89
CA GLU A 643 -12.60 -30.34 18.34
C GLU A 643 -13.91 -30.13 19.11
N TYR A 644 -14.80 -29.29 18.58
CA TYR A 644 -16.04 -28.88 19.24
C TYR A 644 -17.31 -29.40 18.55
N GLY A 645 -17.17 -30.09 17.41
CA GLY A 645 -18.25 -30.67 16.60
C GLY A 645 -19.30 -31.47 17.35
N ASP A 646 -18.87 -32.17 18.40
CA ASP A 646 -19.72 -33.06 19.20
C ASP A 646 -20.21 -32.40 20.50
N GLN A 647 -19.74 -31.19 20.83
CA GLN A 647 -19.95 -30.53 22.13
C GLN A 647 -20.95 -29.37 22.07
N VAL A 648 -20.98 -28.64 20.95
CA VAL A 648 -21.84 -27.47 20.74
C VAL A 648 -22.66 -27.61 19.47
N SER A 649 -23.66 -26.75 19.29
CA SER A 649 -24.52 -26.78 18.11
C SER A 649 -23.74 -26.44 16.81
N ALA A 650 -24.25 -26.89 15.67
CA ALA A 650 -23.66 -26.56 14.37
C ALA A 650 -23.66 -25.05 14.10
N ASP A 651 -24.67 -24.32 14.59
CA ASP A 651 -24.79 -22.87 14.43
C ASP A 651 -23.72 -22.15 15.28
N THR A 652 -23.52 -22.57 16.53
CA THR A 652 -22.44 -22.09 17.40
C THR A 652 -21.07 -22.30 16.76
N ILE A 653 -20.83 -23.47 16.14
CA ILE A 653 -19.56 -23.77 15.46
C ILE A 653 -19.33 -22.83 14.28
N GLU A 654 -20.34 -22.61 13.45
CA GLU A 654 -20.19 -21.72 12.29
C GLU A 654 -19.94 -20.27 12.72
N ASP A 655 -20.53 -19.80 13.83
CA ASP A 655 -20.24 -18.47 14.38
C ASP A 655 -18.83 -18.37 14.99
N VAL A 656 -18.33 -19.42 15.65
CA VAL A 656 -16.92 -19.51 16.09
C VAL A 656 -15.98 -19.46 14.90
N VAL A 657 -16.30 -20.16 13.81
CA VAL A 657 -15.54 -20.14 12.55
C VAL A 657 -15.62 -18.74 11.91
N ALA A 658 -16.78 -18.09 11.91
CA ALA A 658 -16.97 -16.75 11.39
C ALA A 658 -16.12 -15.73 12.16
N LEU A 659 -16.12 -15.78 13.49
CA LEU A 659 -15.29 -14.92 14.33
C LEU A 659 -13.80 -15.12 14.04
N GLN A 660 -13.36 -16.37 13.92
CA GLN A 660 -11.97 -16.67 13.57
C GLN A 660 -11.60 -16.19 12.17
N ASN A 661 -12.51 -16.33 11.20
CA ASN A 661 -12.33 -15.81 9.85
C ASN A 661 -12.20 -14.28 9.85
N THR A 662 -12.97 -13.57 10.67
CA THR A 662 -12.86 -12.12 10.85
C THR A 662 -11.50 -11.71 11.40
N VAL A 663 -10.93 -12.46 12.36
CA VAL A 663 -9.56 -12.21 12.87
C VAL A 663 -8.51 -12.41 11.77
N VAL A 664 -8.62 -13.49 10.99
CA VAL A 664 -7.72 -13.75 9.86
C VAL A 664 -7.87 -12.66 8.78
N ASP A 665 -9.10 -12.22 8.49
CA ASP A 665 -9.37 -11.07 7.60
C ASP A 665 -8.75 -9.77 8.12
N GLY A 666 -8.81 -9.54 9.43
CA GLY A 666 -8.11 -8.44 10.11
C GLY A 666 -6.63 -8.36 9.72
N LEU A 667 -5.97 -9.51 9.59
CA LEU A 667 -4.55 -9.62 9.24
C LEU A 667 -4.28 -9.49 7.74
N VAL A 668 -5.06 -10.19 6.91
CA VAL A 668 -4.69 -10.43 5.49
C VAL A 668 -5.56 -9.67 4.49
N ALA A 669 -6.77 -9.23 4.86
CA ALA A 669 -7.70 -8.65 3.91
C ALA A 669 -7.17 -7.32 3.36
N PRO A 670 -7.17 -7.13 2.03
CA PRO A 670 -6.73 -5.87 1.42
C PRO A 670 -7.63 -4.72 1.85
N ASN A 671 -7.01 -3.58 2.19
CA ASN A 671 -7.71 -2.32 2.46
C ASN A 671 -8.75 -2.35 3.61
N LEU A 672 -8.76 -3.39 4.46
CA LEU A 672 -9.59 -3.39 5.66
C LEU A 672 -9.03 -2.36 6.66
N THR A 673 -9.85 -1.40 7.09
CA THR A 673 -9.45 -0.43 8.11
C THR A 673 -9.70 -1.00 9.49
N TYR A 674 -9.05 -0.44 10.52
CA TYR A 674 -9.27 -0.86 11.91
C TYR A 674 -10.75 -0.75 12.31
N GLU A 675 -11.47 0.29 11.90
CA GLU A 675 -12.88 0.48 12.26
C GLU A 675 -13.77 -0.57 11.61
N ALA A 676 -13.50 -0.90 10.34
CA ALA A 676 -14.23 -1.93 9.63
C ALA A 676 -13.95 -3.32 10.23
N TYR A 677 -12.70 -3.59 10.58
CA TYR A 677 -12.31 -4.80 11.31
C TYR A 677 -12.99 -4.90 12.68
N ALA A 678 -12.91 -3.84 13.50
CA ALA A 678 -13.51 -3.80 14.82
C ALA A 678 -15.03 -4.00 14.76
N SER A 679 -15.71 -3.35 13.80
CA SER A 679 -17.15 -3.55 13.58
C SER A 679 -17.48 -4.99 13.16
N GLN A 680 -16.73 -5.57 12.23
CA GLN A 680 -16.95 -6.97 11.82
C GLN A 680 -16.69 -7.95 12.96
N ARG A 681 -15.71 -7.65 13.82
CA ARG A 681 -15.39 -8.45 14.99
C ARG A 681 -16.52 -8.36 16.02
N GLU A 682 -16.99 -7.15 16.34
CA GLU A 682 -18.14 -6.93 17.24
C GLU A 682 -19.41 -7.63 16.72
N ASP A 683 -19.69 -7.55 15.42
CA ASP A 683 -20.83 -8.24 14.81
C ASP A 683 -20.69 -9.77 14.92
N ALA A 684 -19.49 -10.31 14.72
CA ALA A 684 -19.22 -11.75 14.86
C ALA A 684 -19.24 -12.23 16.33
N GLU A 685 -18.75 -11.41 17.27
CA GLU A 685 -18.85 -11.65 18.72
C GLU A 685 -20.32 -11.67 19.16
N ALA A 686 -21.13 -10.73 18.66
CA ALA A 686 -22.57 -10.67 18.95
C ALA A 686 -23.34 -11.84 18.34
N ALA A 687 -23.00 -12.27 17.12
CA ALA A 687 -23.59 -13.46 16.49
C ALA A 687 -23.27 -14.72 17.31
N LEU A 688 -22.00 -14.91 17.69
CA LEU A 688 -21.59 -16.02 18.54
C LEU A 688 -22.29 -16.01 19.90
N ALA A 689 -22.40 -14.85 20.55
CA ALA A 689 -23.14 -14.70 21.79
C ALA A 689 -24.62 -15.10 21.61
N ALA A 690 -25.28 -14.66 20.52
CA ALA A 690 -26.66 -15.01 20.23
C ALA A 690 -26.87 -16.51 20.02
N SER A 691 -25.98 -17.19 19.29
CA SER A 691 -26.04 -18.65 19.10
C SER A 691 -25.79 -19.42 20.40
N LEU A 692 -24.88 -18.93 21.25
CA LEU A 692 -24.68 -19.50 22.59
C LEU A 692 -25.89 -19.29 23.51
N VAL A 693 -26.55 -18.12 23.45
CA VAL A 693 -27.81 -17.85 24.17
C VAL A 693 -28.90 -18.80 23.68
N ALA A 694 -29.09 -18.96 22.37
CA ALA A 694 -30.08 -19.86 21.82
C ALA A 694 -29.83 -21.32 22.25
N GLU A 695 -28.58 -21.77 22.24
CA GLU A 695 -28.20 -23.11 22.69
C GLU A 695 -28.44 -23.31 24.20
N LEU A 696 -28.21 -22.27 25.01
CA LEU A 696 -28.52 -22.30 26.44
C LEU A 696 -30.03 -22.33 26.70
N THR A 697 -30.81 -21.51 25.98
CA THR A 697 -32.28 -21.50 26.04
C THR A 697 -32.86 -22.86 25.65
N ASP A 698 -32.43 -23.47 24.55
CA ASP A 698 -32.91 -24.79 24.13
C ASP A 698 -32.67 -25.86 25.23
N ARG A 699 -31.55 -25.74 25.94
CA ARG A 699 -31.18 -26.69 27.01
C ARG A 699 -31.93 -26.41 28.32
N ILE A 700 -32.16 -25.14 28.66
CA ILE A 700 -33.04 -24.74 29.77
C ILE A 700 -34.46 -25.24 29.48
N ASP A 701 -34.94 -25.11 28.24
CA ASP A 701 -36.25 -25.60 27.83
C ASP A 701 -36.37 -27.13 27.92
N GLU A 702 -35.29 -27.87 27.61
CA GLU A 702 -35.26 -29.34 27.75
C GLU A 702 -35.17 -29.81 29.21
N GLN A 703 -34.50 -29.08 30.10
CA GLN A 703 -34.28 -29.50 31.50
C GLN A 703 -35.30 -28.96 32.50
N VAL A 704 -35.89 -27.80 32.25
CA VAL A 704 -36.96 -27.23 33.08
C VAL A 704 -38.29 -27.68 32.48
N ASP A 705 -39.20 -28.24 33.29
CA ASP A 705 -40.52 -28.63 32.81
C ASP A 705 -41.41 -27.40 32.55
N ASP A 706 -42.30 -27.45 31.54
CA ASP A 706 -43.27 -26.37 31.26
C ASP A 706 -44.31 -26.20 32.36
N ARG A 707 -44.53 -27.23 33.18
CA ARG A 707 -45.59 -27.27 34.18
C ARG A 707 -45.15 -28.07 35.39
N ILE A 708 -45.45 -27.53 36.56
CA ILE A 708 -45.42 -28.30 37.81
C ILE A 708 -46.86 -28.61 38.21
N GLU A 709 -47.19 -29.90 38.25
CA GLU A 709 -48.42 -30.37 38.88
C GLU A 709 -48.25 -30.29 40.40
N VAL A 710 -48.93 -29.32 41.04
CA VAL A 710 -48.88 -29.14 42.50
C VAL A 710 -49.65 -30.26 43.24
N GLY A 711 -50.33 -31.12 42.48
CA GLY A 711 -50.87 -32.39 42.94
C GLY A 711 -52.10 -32.78 42.14
N ASN A 712 -52.11 -33.99 41.58
CA ASN A 712 -53.33 -34.58 41.06
C ASN A 712 -54.08 -35.21 42.22
N VAL A 713 -55.16 -34.58 42.69
CA VAL A 713 -55.91 -35.08 43.86
C VAL A 713 -56.67 -36.33 43.46
N THR A 714 -56.00 -37.47 43.56
CA THR A 714 -56.54 -38.79 43.22
C THR A 714 -56.42 -39.71 44.44
N GLY A 715 -57.42 -40.56 44.68
CA GLY A 715 -57.46 -41.45 45.84
C GLY A 715 -58.13 -40.83 47.09
N GLU A 716 -57.62 -41.14 48.29
CA GLU A 716 -58.26 -40.80 49.59
C GLU A 716 -58.45 -39.28 49.81
N GLY A 717 -57.62 -38.44 49.17
CA GLY A 717 -57.79 -36.98 49.19
C GLY A 717 -58.99 -36.47 48.37
N ALA A 718 -59.33 -37.15 47.27
CA ALA A 718 -60.51 -36.82 46.46
C ALA A 718 -61.79 -37.16 47.22
N ASP A 719 -61.84 -38.29 47.93
CA ASP A 719 -62.99 -38.67 48.76
C ASP A 719 -63.21 -37.69 49.93
N ALA A 720 -62.14 -37.16 50.52
CA ALA A 720 -62.21 -36.13 51.55
C ALA A 720 -62.70 -34.78 51.00
N LEU A 721 -62.18 -34.34 49.86
CA LEU A 721 -62.63 -33.10 49.18
C LEU A 721 -64.05 -33.23 48.63
N ASP A 722 -64.47 -34.40 48.14
CA ASP A 722 -65.84 -34.63 47.66
C ASP A 722 -66.85 -34.70 48.84
N THR A 723 -66.40 -35.16 50.01
CA THR A 723 -67.15 -35.05 51.27
C THR A 723 -67.29 -33.59 51.72
N VAL A 724 -66.23 -32.78 51.61
CA VAL A 724 -66.28 -31.34 51.90
C VAL A 724 -67.14 -30.60 50.87
N ARG A 725 -67.01 -30.88 49.58
CA ARG A 725 -67.86 -30.37 48.48
C ARG A 725 -69.34 -30.67 48.73
N THR A 726 -69.65 -31.90 49.13
CA THR A 726 -71.01 -32.29 49.52
C THR A 726 -71.49 -31.52 50.75
N GLY A 727 -70.61 -31.28 51.73
CA GLY A 727 -70.90 -30.48 52.93
C GLY A 727 -71.10 -28.99 52.65
N VAL A 728 -70.27 -28.39 51.79
CA VAL A 728 -70.32 -26.99 51.35
C VAL A 728 -71.55 -26.76 50.47
N GLY A 729 -71.86 -27.66 49.53
CA GLY A 729 -73.10 -27.61 48.76
C GLY A 729 -74.35 -27.71 49.64
N LEU A 730 -74.31 -28.54 50.70
CA LEU A 730 -75.37 -28.59 51.72
C LEU A 730 -75.49 -27.27 52.49
N LEU A 731 -74.37 -26.65 52.88
CA LEU A 731 -74.32 -25.37 53.58
C LEU A 731 -74.85 -24.21 52.72
N GLY A 732 -74.47 -24.13 51.45
CA GLY A 732 -75.00 -23.14 50.50
C GLY A 732 -76.52 -23.28 50.32
N THR A 733 -77.01 -24.52 50.21
CA THR A 733 -78.45 -24.79 50.16
C THR A 733 -79.15 -24.42 51.48
N LEU A 734 -78.53 -24.72 52.62
CA LEU A 734 -79.02 -24.39 53.95
C LEU A 734 -79.03 -22.88 54.21
N ALA A 735 -78.04 -22.12 53.72
CA ALA A 735 -77.98 -20.66 53.84
C ALA A 735 -79.20 -19.98 53.20
N LEU A 736 -79.74 -20.54 52.11
CA LEU A 736 -80.95 -20.06 51.45
C LEU A 736 -82.23 -20.62 52.06
N VAL A 737 -82.25 -21.90 52.43
CA VAL A 737 -83.44 -22.60 52.94
C VAL A 737 -83.74 -22.28 54.41
N LEU A 738 -82.73 -22.12 55.26
CA LEU A 738 -82.90 -21.91 56.71
C LEU A 738 -83.57 -20.57 57.05
N PRO A 739 -83.23 -19.42 56.45
CA PRO A 739 -83.97 -18.18 56.69
C PRO A 739 -85.44 -18.28 56.29
N LEU A 740 -85.72 -18.95 55.16
CA LEU A 740 -87.09 -19.22 54.71
C LEU A 740 -87.83 -20.14 55.68
N LEU A 741 -87.15 -21.17 56.20
CA LEU A 741 -87.68 -22.10 57.18
C LEU A 741 -87.95 -21.40 58.52
N PHE A 742 -87.06 -20.52 58.96
CA PHE A 742 -87.25 -19.69 60.15
C PHE A 742 -88.48 -18.78 60.01
N LEU A 743 -88.65 -18.11 58.87
CA LEU A 743 -89.83 -17.30 58.57
C LEU A 743 -91.11 -18.15 58.55
N ALA A 744 -91.05 -19.35 57.97
CA ALA A 744 -92.17 -20.29 57.98
C ALA A 744 -92.53 -20.71 59.42
N LEU A 745 -91.54 -20.98 60.28
CA LEU A 745 -91.74 -21.33 61.69
C LEU A 745 -92.37 -20.16 62.48
N ILE A 746 -92.00 -18.90 62.21
CA ILE A 746 -92.71 -17.72 62.77
C ILE A 746 -94.20 -17.79 62.41
N GLY A 747 -94.51 -18.08 61.14
CA GLY A 747 -95.89 -18.26 60.65
C GLY A 747 -96.64 -19.37 61.36
N VAL A 748 -95.98 -20.50 61.64
CA VAL A 748 -96.55 -21.63 62.39
C VAL A 748 -96.84 -21.26 63.85
N VAL A 749 -95.92 -20.55 64.52
CA VAL A 749 -96.15 -20.04 65.89
C VAL A 749 -97.36 -19.10 65.92
N TYR A 750 -97.51 -18.24 64.92
CA TYR A 750 -98.68 -17.37 64.80
C TYR A 750 -99.97 -18.16 64.59
N ALA A 751 -99.97 -19.16 63.72
CA ALA A 751 -101.15 -20.00 63.45
C ALA A 751 -101.61 -20.76 64.70
N ILE A 752 -100.67 -21.28 65.50
CA ILE A 752 -100.96 -22.05 66.72
C ILE A 752 -101.45 -21.14 67.86
N THR A 753 -100.83 -19.98 68.02
CA THR A 753 -101.12 -19.06 69.14
C THR A 753 -102.27 -18.09 68.85
N ARG A 754 -102.53 -17.80 67.57
CA ARG A 754 -103.46 -16.77 67.04
C ARG A 754 -103.31 -15.41 67.71
N SER A 755 -102.11 -15.07 68.18
CA SER A 755 -101.82 -13.83 68.89
C SER A 755 -100.50 -13.25 68.41
N VAL A 756 -100.56 -12.05 67.84
CA VAL A 756 -99.37 -11.32 67.37
C VAL A 756 -98.39 -11.15 68.52
N HIS A 757 -98.84 -10.70 69.70
CA HIS A 757 -98.01 -10.52 70.88
C HIS A 757 -97.27 -11.77 71.35
N ARG A 758 -97.90 -12.94 71.31
CA ARG A 758 -97.22 -14.20 71.71
C ARG A 758 -96.23 -14.67 70.67
N THR A 759 -96.50 -14.40 69.39
CA THR A 759 -95.60 -14.76 68.29
C THR A 759 -94.34 -13.92 68.36
N VAL A 760 -94.47 -12.59 68.44
CA VAL A 760 -93.33 -11.67 68.54
C VAL A 760 -92.51 -11.96 69.82
N ALA A 761 -93.15 -12.35 70.92
CA ALA A 761 -92.43 -12.74 72.14
C ALA A 761 -91.59 -13.99 71.94
N THR A 762 -92.18 -15.02 71.34
CA THR A 762 -91.50 -16.30 71.12
C THR A 762 -90.35 -16.13 70.14
N THR A 763 -90.55 -15.37 69.06
CA THR A 763 -89.50 -15.02 68.11
C THR A 763 -88.38 -14.19 68.74
N GLY A 764 -88.72 -13.19 69.58
CA GLY A 764 -87.73 -12.38 70.29
C GLY A 764 -86.90 -13.18 71.30
N TYR A 765 -87.53 -14.08 72.07
CA TYR A 765 -86.81 -14.97 72.99
C TYR A 765 -85.95 -15.99 72.24
N SER A 766 -86.43 -16.53 71.12
CA SER A 766 -85.65 -17.45 70.27
C SER A 766 -84.43 -16.75 69.66
N LEU A 767 -84.56 -15.52 69.16
CA LEU A 767 -83.42 -14.74 68.64
C LEU A 767 -82.40 -14.41 69.73
N LEU A 768 -82.87 -14.05 70.93
CA LEU A 768 -82.00 -13.78 72.07
C LEU A 768 -81.21 -15.04 72.50
N VAL A 769 -81.90 -16.18 72.63
CA VAL A 769 -81.27 -17.45 73.01
C VAL A 769 -80.32 -17.92 71.91
N ALA A 770 -80.70 -17.80 70.64
CA ALA A 770 -79.82 -18.12 69.52
C ALA A 770 -78.55 -17.24 69.51
N GLY A 771 -78.67 -15.94 69.77
CA GLY A 771 -77.52 -15.05 69.85
C GLY A 771 -76.61 -15.32 71.06
N ILE A 772 -77.19 -15.64 72.22
CA ILE A 772 -76.40 -16.02 73.42
C ILE A 772 -75.70 -17.37 73.21
N VAL A 773 -76.40 -18.36 72.65
CA VAL A 773 -75.83 -19.68 72.35
C VAL A 773 -74.77 -19.58 71.25
N GLY A 774 -75.01 -18.79 70.19
CA GLY A 774 -74.04 -18.55 69.12
C GLY A 774 -72.77 -17.85 69.62
N ALA A 775 -72.89 -16.85 70.50
CA ALA A 775 -71.72 -16.17 71.08
C ALA A 775 -70.95 -17.06 72.06
N ALA A 776 -71.64 -17.95 72.79
CA ALA A 776 -71.00 -18.94 73.66
C ALA A 776 -70.30 -20.05 72.86
N VAL A 777 -70.88 -20.50 71.75
CA VAL A 777 -70.26 -21.49 70.85
C VAL A 777 -69.03 -20.89 70.16
N GLY A 778 -69.10 -19.64 69.68
CA GLY A 778 -67.96 -18.96 69.04
C GLY A 778 -66.76 -18.71 69.97
N SER A 779 -66.96 -18.70 71.30
CA SER A 779 -65.88 -18.47 72.29
C SER A 779 -65.41 -19.72 73.05
N LEU A 780 -66.16 -20.84 72.97
CA LEU A 780 -65.81 -22.11 73.64
C LEU A 780 -65.38 -23.22 72.66
N ALA A 781 -65.64 -23.05 71.36
CA ALA A 781 -65.36 -24.06 70.35
C ALA A 781 -64.10 -23.79 69.50
N SER A 782 -63.40 -22.65 69.70
CA SER A 782 -62.13 -22.34 69.02
C SER A 782 -61.04 -23.35 69.37
N ASP A 783 -60.81 -23.58 70.66
CA ASP A 783 -59.66 -24.34 71.16
C ASP A 783 -59.63 -25.81 70.65
N PRO A 784 -60.72 -26.61 70.70
CA PRO A 784 -60.68 -27.99 70.24
C PRO A 784 -60.68 -28.16 68.71
N VAL A 785 -61.03 -27.12 67.94
CA VAL A 785 -60.95 -27.13 66.47
C VAL A 785 -59.54 -26.74 66.01
N VAL A 786 -58.93 -25.75 66.65
CA VAL A 786 -57.54 -25.36 66.43
C VAL A 786 -56.59 -26.51 66.80
N ASP A 787 -56.80 -27.21 67.91
CA ASP A 787 -56.01 -28.41 68.29
C ASP A 787 -56.10 -29.54 67.25
N LEU A 788 -57.28 -29.74 66.64
CA LEU A 788 -57.51 -30.77 65.62
C LEU A 788 -56.76 -30.43 64.31
N VAL A 789 -56.75 -29.15 63.96
CA VAL A 789 -56.04 -28.62 62.78
C VAL A 789 -54.53 -28.61 63.02
N ASP A 790 -54.07 -28.22 64.20
CA ASP A 790 -52.65 -28.29 64.58
C ASP A 790 -52.13 -29.73 64.54
N THR A 791 -52.91 -30.71 64.99
CA THR A 791 -52.55 -32.14 64.90
C THR A 791 -52.50 -32.64 63.45
N ALA A 792 -53.38 -32.14 62.57
CA ALA A 792 -53.38 -32.49 61.16
C ALA A 792 -52.20 -31.84 60.41
N LEU A 793 -51.89 -30.58 60.72
CA LEU A 793 -50.78 -29.82 60.11
C LEU A 793 -49.41 -30.29 60.62
N GLU A 794 -49.28 -30.74 61.87
CA GLU A 794 -48.06 -31.37 62.37
C GLU A 794 -47.64 -32.61 61.56
N SER A 795 -48.60 -33.33 60.96
CA SER A 795 -48.31 -34.52 60.13
C SER A 795 -47.78 -34.19 58.73
N SER A 796 -47.97 -32.95 58.26
CA SER A 796 -47.48 -32.43 56.97
C SER A 796 -46.34 -31.41 57.15
N SER A 797 -45.84 -31.26 58.38
CA SER A 797 -44.97 -30.15 58.79
C SER A 797 -43.56 -30.19 58.22
N ASP A 798 -42.99 -31.37 57.90
CA ASP A 798 -41.63 -31.45 57.33
C ASP A 798 -41.53 -30.88 55.90
N GLU A 799 -42.63 -30.84 55.14
CA GLU A 799 -42.70 -30.28 53.76
C GLU A 799 -43.24 -28.83 53.72
N LEU A 800 -43.90 -28.37 54.78
CA LEU A 800 -44.56 -27.05 54.84
C LEU A 800 -43.98 -26.13 55.93
N ALA A 801 -42.98 -26.58 56.68
CA ALA A 801 -42.30 -25.76 57.69
C ALA A 801 -41.50 -24.65 57.01
N GLY A 802 -41.90 -23.39 57.23
CA GLY A 802 -41.20 -22.21 56.73
C GLY A 802 -41.93 -21.44 55.63
N THR A 803 -42.96 -22.02 55.01
CA THR A 803 -43.70 -21.43 53.87
C THR A 803 -44.76 -20.39 54.27
N GLY A 804 -44.97 -20.13 55.57
CA GLY A 804 -46.01 -19.24 56.09
C GLY A 804 -47.45 -19.75 55.93
N VAL A 805 -47.67 -20.82 55.16
CA VAL A 805 -48.98 -21.42 54.85
C VAL A 805 -49.70 -21.88 56.12
N VAL A 806 -48.96 -22.43 57.08
CA VAL A 806 -49.51 -22.90 58.37
C VAL A 806 -50.08 -21.73 59.19
N GLU A 807 -49.35 -20.62 59.26
CA GLU A 807 -49.78 -19.39 59.93
C GLU A 807 -50.97 -18.74 59.23
N ALA A 808 -51.02 -18.76 57.90
CA ALA A 808 -52.16 -18.25 57.14
C ALA A 808 -53.45 -19.07 57.36
N ILE A 809 -53.35 -20.41 57.38
CA ILE A 809 -54.48 -21.31 57.68
C ILE A 809 -54.99 -21.05 59.12
N ARG A 810 -54.08 -20.85 60.08
CA ARG A 810 -54.46 -20.48 61.47
C ARG A 810 -55.18 -19.14 61.52
N SER A 811 -54.67 -18.12 60.81
CA SER A 811 -55.28 -16.79 60.72
C SER A 811 -56.71 -16.84 60.12
N LEU A 812 -56.92 -17.63 59.07
CA LEU A 812 -58.23 -17.84 58.43
C LEU A 812 -59.26 -18.47 59.39
N ILE A 813 -58.83 -19.46 60.18
CA ILE A 813 -59.69 -20.13 61.18
C ILE A 813 -60.05 -19.16 62.31
N ASP A 814 -59.09 -18.39 62.81
CA ASP A 814 -59.33 -17.37 63.84
C ASP A 814 -60.29 -16.26 63.33
N GLY A 815 -60.15 -15.86 62.06
CA GLY A 815 -61.03 -14.90 61.39
C GLY A 815 -62.48 -15.38 61.30
N LEU A 816 -62.70 -16.66 60.96
CA LEU A 816 -64.04 -17.27 60.90
C LEU A 816 -64.74 -17.22 62.27
N PHE A 817 -64.07 -17.67 63.34
CA PHE A 817 -64.68 -17.74 64.68
C PHE A 817 -64.95 -16.37 65.27
N ASN A 818 -64.10 -15.38 64.97
CA ASN A 818 -64.32 -13.99 65.37
C ASN A 818 -65.56 -13.40 64.68
N THR A 819 -65.74 -13.68 63.38
CA THR A 819 -66.92 -13.26 62.61
C THR A 819 -68.22 -13.90 63.11
N LEU A 820 -68.20 -15.20 63.42
CA LEU A 820 -69.35 -15.91 64.01
C LEU A 820 -69.76 -15.35 65.37
N THR A 821 -68.79 -14.93 66.17
CA THR A 821 -69.01 -14.30 67.47
C THR A 821 -69.69 -12.94 67.30
N MET A 822 -69.24 -12.12 66.36
CA MET A 822 -69.80 -10.79 66.11
C MET A 822 -71.24 -10.84 65.57
N GLN A 823 -71.55 -11.76 64.65
CA GLN A 823 -72.91 -11.95 64.13
C GLN A 823 -73.89 -12.44 65.20
N SER A 824 -73.43 -13.29 66.10
CA SER A 824 -74.23 -13.79 67.23
C SER A 824 -74.58 -12.69 68.25
N VAL A 825 -73.67 -11.72 68.45
CA VAL A 825 -73.93 -10.53 69.27
C VAL A 825 -75.04 -9.67 68.66
N VAL A 826 -75.04 -9.45 67.34
CA VAL A 826 -76.08 -8.67 66.65
C VAL A 826 -77.46 -9.32 66.78
N LEU A 827 -77.55 -10.64 66.64
CA LEU A 827 -78.79 -11.40 66.83
C LEU A 827 -79.30 -11.37 68.27
N ALA A 828 -78.40 -11.45 69.25
CA ALA A 828 -78.74 -11.30 70.67
C ALA A 828 -79.33 -9.91 70.93
N VAL A 829 -78.72 -8.85 70.37
CA VAL A 829 -79.21 -7.47 70.49
C VAL A 829 -80.61 -7.32 69.85
N LEU A 830 -80.82 -7.85 68.64
CA LEU A 830 -82.13 -7.84 67.97
C LEU A 830 -83.21 -8.58 68.76
N GLY A 831 -82.89 -9.75 69.31
CA GLY A 831 -83.78 -10.51 70.19
C GLY A 831 -84.13 -9.74 71.46
N LEU A 832 -83.14 -9.08 72.07
CA LEU A 832 -83.32 -8.27 73.27
C LEU A 832 -84.24 -7.07 73.02
N VAL A 833 -84.09 -6.39 71.89
CA VAL A 833 -84.97 -5.28 71.46
C VAL A 833 -86.42 -5.76 71.32
N LEU A 834 -86.66 -6.90 70.66
CA LEU A 834 -88.00 -7.47 70.49
C LEU A 834 -88.65 -7.86 71.82
N VAL A 835 -87.89 -8.44 72.75
CA VAL A 835 -88.36 -8.78 74.10
C VAL A 835 -88.67 -7.51 74.90
N ALA A 836 -87.83 -6.47 74.80
CA ALA A 836 -88.01 -5.20 75.50
C ALA A 836 -89.28 -4.46 75.02
N VAL A 837 -89.55 -4.44 73.71
CA VAL A 837 -90.77 -3.84 73.12
C VAL A 837 -92.04 -4.49 73.70
N ILE A 838 -92.03 -5.80 73.93
CA ILE A 838 -93.19 -6.53 74.50
C ILE A 838 -93.32 -6.29 76.00
N PHE A 839 -92.21 -6.16 76.70
CA PHE A 839 -92.21 -5.84 78.12
C PHE A 839 -92.75 -4.41 78.37
N ALA A 840 -92.40 -3.46 77.50
CA ALA A 840 -92.93 -2.10 77.52
C ALA A 840 -94.46 -2.05 77.26
N ASP A 841 -94.97 -2.88 76.35
CA ASP A 841 -96.41 -2.96 76.05
C ASP A 841 -97.23 -3.56 77.21
N ARG A 842 -96.74 -4.61 77.87
CA ARG A 842 -97.43 -5.23 79.04
C ARG A 842 -97.55 -4.33 80.26
N ARG A 843 -96.68 -3.31 80.40
CA ARG A 843 -96.74 -2.32 81.49
C ARG A 843 -97.63 -1.12 81.19
N GLY A 844 -98.33 -1.11 80.04
CA GLY A 844 -99.29 -0.06 79.69
C GLY A 844 -98.67 1.22 79.13
N ALA A 845 -97.38 1.21 78.76
CA ALA A 845 -96.73 2.39 78.16
C ALA A 845 -97.37 2.80 76.81
N PHE A 846 -97.94 1.83 76.07
CA PHE A 846 -98.68 2.10 74.86
C PHE A 846 -100.10 2.64 75.10
N GLU A 847 -100.67 2.52 76.30
CA GLU A 847 -101.94 3.19 76.64
C GLU A 847 -101.76 4.70 76.75
N THR A 848 -100.59 5.17 77.20
CA THR A 848 -100.23 6.60 77.23
C THR A 848 -99.99 7.16 75.82
N LEU A 849 -99.46 6.34 74.91
CA LEU A 849 -99.35 6.67 73.48
C LEU A 849 -100.72 6.64 72.77
N LYS A 850 -101.56 5.64 73.05
CA LYS A 850 -102.95 5.54 72.52
C LYS A 850 -103.87 6.62 73.08
N THR A 851 -103.72 7.04 74.34
CA THR A 851 -104.49 8.17 74.89
C THR A 851 -103.96 9.52 74.42
N ARG A 852 -102.68 9.65 74.05
CA ARG A 852 -102.19 10.82 73.30
C ARG A 852 -102.72 10.86 71.87
N ILE A 853 -102.79 9.72 71.19
CA ILE A 853 -103.30 9.64 69.81
C ILE A 853 -104.83 9.79 69.77
N ARG A 854 -105.58 9.31 70.79
CA ARG A 854 -107.05 9.42 70.87
C ARG A 854 -107.58 10.70 71.53
N ARG A 855 -106.71 11.55 72.10
CA ARG A 855 -106.99 12.97 72.43
C ARG A 855 -106.45 13.93 71.37
N GLY A 856 -105.87 13.41 70.29
CA GLY A 856 -105.50 14.12 69.07
C GLY A 856 -106.35 13.74 67.85
N SER A 857 -107.57 13.23 68.07
CA SER A 857 -108.65 13.11 67.08
C SER A 857 -110.01 13.15 67.75
#